data_AF-A0A3P6TQJ3-F1
#
_entry.id   AF-A0A3P6TQJ3-F1
#
_cell.length_a   1.000
_cell.length_b   1.000
_cell.length_c   1.000
_cell.angle_alpha   90.00
_cell.angle_beta   90.00
_cell.angle_gamma   90.00
#
_symmetry.space_group_name_H-M   'P 1'
#
loop_
_entity.id
_entity.type
_entity.pdbx_description
1 polymer ?
#
loop_
_entity_poly.entity_id
_entity_poly.type
_entity_poly.pdbx_seq_one_letter_code
_entity_poly.pdbx_strand_id
1 'polypeptide(L)'
;MKLNADMENVDRSLTLLHLRKTFSEYCRMPISSSEDGSRKFDRVFPLFARVMAMYPSPEEIVDKFKELYVFAGHLSRHLVQEIRLRAANECAQLAASAILNFLLPDVVDCRGWTLLNAVCYLSYTKQEEVIEVMCKAALPSTLVKALYLFFDLPPGASGDITSKQKLFAVFQKVLKKLCEFNCVGEELTRKDDLFLLFAGASCACPAENVEWREAVSQLLVVIVSKSLSSSVAKYIHGTVCHSPKIVAKNCISIFLSNICKEDENLLDQERIGMFICLLSVLKDSAITVNVLSQDFARANGYLLLRDFILKYSQNNETEEGIKNIILLIMSMTTCGVAELKPNYTPGMIVLPAFNLPTPSNNGLTLRNIDAFRLLFQIFIQCKNERICEAVVDSIHKIYASDAVNYFIADKECPLSQMIERIGPKSSEIQRKVMELVEYVVLHLNHIPYKELIALSVMLKAEISNNGLDFCILLLQCVFRILSANALLKDAFREAGLVESLAWTMLHFISTDKTRPLSESEGRVALLSTDILSLLVSSNLANACVFRESAGPKAIIDLICSNNDEWRASALQLMKQLLIFGQSEEQLTALLLVLHTPTLDNIDLKAVLLKFLLSALRESHKVRLMFRRSGGYLCLMSLLISLEGKLSSDREETIPEVTWDNLCLALRVSGAFVKDVEKIDAEHIIWQAETSEIQSKVEACHELFDFNEPFNSGCMPVDKIPISIFTALSMIRFLVSLALDSYEKPEVTWPSSSGPAAGEQCGSLASWTAGVLVHPGALISVLHLLPSIQSSTFQWTAAAQYYCALLIKALLRPERNQQIMCQSNMAHNILKIGVNVFKSEKHLMLAPFYYILERLSSHAITPSDLRSFLRLDMPLCCRNLDETEGEEPVTDDEGGPIPISRVKALVSMMTPRDHRIAQNPSFVEFDMAPEGFACLVIPSLTPFSSDFGMGYGERVFPPLNGLTVMMWLCVEQFSDKRIDPHPVRLLTIYRSFNTSKKEDGFKQNPPLVCLSVQLSSIDHSLLICTAESETTGNDLEKERNIADENLIRITLGDSVCIGQWTHIAVVLTRSVLKHSQAAVYINGQLEGTYKLHYIIQNVGGGAAHLSYANGVHAVIGTPPAYRSQSRLCFKIATFVLIEEPMNAEAIIRIYGLEPHYIGNFQTVSGDTPLIAEERICLSLSAVANKELNASRIGSIYSKADSAFIARYVGVSIHDKSTPLRVLLNTVTHAPGPLRSFGAVLLGYLGTSFYF
;
A
#
# COMPACT_ATOMS: atom_id res chain seq x y z
N MET A 1 -40.06 -23.11 69.02
CA MET A 1 -38.77 -22.91 68.32
C MET A 1 -37.77 -22.08 69.13
N LYS A 2 -38.08 -20.86 69.63
CA LYS A 2 -37.16 -20.10 70.49
C LYS A 2 -36.78 -20.78 71.82
N LEU A 3 -37.76 -21.38 72.53
CA LEU A 3 -37.49 -22.15 73.76
C LEU A 3 -36.59 -23.38 73.55
N ASN A 4 -36.66 -24.04 72.39
CA ASN A 4 -35.79 -25.18 72.06
C ASN A 4 -34.36 -24.72 71.72
N ALA A 5 -34.20 -23.56 71.07
CA ALA A 5 -32.89 -23.00 70.76
C ALA A 5 -32.14 -22.50 72.01
N ASP A 6 -32.87 -21.94 72.99
CA ASP A 6 -32.30 -21.53 74.27
C ASP A 6 -31.93 -22.74 75.16
N MET A 7 -32.77 -23.78 75.18
CA MET A 7 -32.44 -25.04 75.86
C MET A 7 -31.24 -25.75 75.23
N GLU A 8 -31.15 -25.80 73.89
CA GLU A 8 -29.98 -26.35 73.20
C GLU A 8 -28.70 -25.55 73.49
N ASN A 9 -28.75 -24.21 73.55
CA ASN A 9 -27.57 -23.40 73.89
C ASN A 9 -27.09 -23.61 75.34
N VAL A 10 -28.03 -23.80 76.27
CA VAL A 10 -27.71 -24.15 77.67
C VAL A 10 -27.06 -25.54 77.74
N ASP A 11 -27.61 -26.53 77.06
CA ASP A 11 -27.08 -27.89 77.02
C ASP A 11 -25.69 -27.96 76.35
N ARG A 12 -25.50 -27.21 75.24
CA ARG A 12 -24.20 -27.01 74.57
C ARG A 12 -23.14 -26.38 75.47
N SER A 13 -23.54 -25.42 76.31
CA SER A 13 -22.64 -24.72 77.24
C SER A 13 -22.29 -25.58 78.45
N LEU A 14 -23.26 -26.32 79.00
CA LEU A 14 -23.05 -27.25 80.11
C LEU A 14 -22.14 -28.42 79.71
N THR A 15 -22.34 -28.98 78.52
CA THR A 15 -21.50 -30.07 77.99
C THR A 15 -20.06 -29.62 77.78
N LEU A 16 -19.83 -28.40 77.29
CA LEU A 16 -18.51 -27.81 77.12
C LEU A 16 -17.82 -27.50 78.45
N LEU A 17 -18.58 -27.05 79.46
CA LEU A 17 -18.08 -26.80 80.81
C LEU A 17 -17.69 -28.11 81.53
N HIS A 18 -18.48 -29.17 81.33
CA HIS A 18 -18.14 -30.51 81.79
C HIS A 18 -16.86 -31.03 81.13
N LEU A 19 -16.72 -30.87 79.82
CA LEU A 19 -15.49 -31.22 79.10
C LEU A 19 -14.27 -30.46 79.67
N ARG A 20 -14.37 -29.14 79.88
CA ARG A 20 -13.31 -28.31 80.47
C ARG A 20 -12.88 -28.80 81.85
N LYS A 21 -13.84 -29.09 82.73
CA LYS A 21 -13.56 -29.55 84.09
C LYS A 21 -12.83 -30.90 84.07
N THR A 22 -13.38 -31.87 83.34
CA THR A 22 -12.80 -33.21 83.22
C THR A 22 -11.41 -33.19 82.55
N PHE A 23 -11.21 -32.30 81.57
CA PHE A 23 -9.91 -32.10 80.93
C PHE A 23 -8.89 -31.43 81.88
N SER A 24 -9.30 -30.43 82.67
CA SER A 24 -8.43 -29.82 83.67
C SER A 24 -8.03 -30.80 84.78
N GLU A 25 -8.91 -31.72 85.16
CA GLU A 25 -8.58 -32.80 86.10
C GLU A 25 -7.56 -33.76 85.51
N TYR A 26 -7.70 -34.11 84.24
CA TYR A 26 -6.72 -34.92 83.51
C TYR A 26 -5.34 -34.25 83.44
N CYS A 27 -5.26 -32.95 83.15
CA CYS A 27 -3.99 -32.21 83.07
C CYS A 27 -3.24 -32.08 84.41
N ARG A 28 -3.91 -32.25 85.56
CA ARG A 28 -3.32 -32.10 86.91
C ARG A 28 -2.68 -33.38 87.45
N MET A 29 -2.81 -34.52 86.77
CA MET A 29 -2.31 -35.81 87.26
C MET A 29 -0.91 -36.15 86.72
N PRO A 30 0.01 -36.67 87.55
CA PRO A 30 1.34 -37.11 87.09
C PRO A 30 1.25 -38.37 86.22
N ILE A 31 1.95 -38.37 85.08
CA ILE A 31 1.94 -39.46 84.10
C ILE A 31 2.91 -40.56 84.55
N SER A 32 2.40 -41.61 85.20
CA SER A 32 3.17 -42.84 85.47
C SER A 32 2.59 -44.00 84.65
N SER A 33 3.40 -44.57 83.74
CA SER A 33 3.09 -45.62 82.76
C SER A 33 2.14 -45.23 81.60
N SER A 34 2.47 -45.64 80.37
CA SER A 34 1.75 -45.29 79.14
C SER A 34 0.35 -45.90 79.05
N GLU A 35 0.09 -47.02 79.73
CA GLU A 35 -1.22 -47.70 79.73
C GLU A 35 -2.25 -47.02 80.66
N ASP A 36 -1.79 -46.34 81.72
CA ASP A 36 -2.69 -45.63 82.65
C ASP A 36 -3.16 -44.28 82.08
N GLY A 37 -2.37 -43.67 81.19
CA GLY A 37 -2.72 -42.43 80.50
C GLY A 37 -3.83 -42.61 79.47
N SER A 38 -3.84 -43.73 78.74
CA SER A 38 -4.85 -44.05 77.72
C SER A 38 -6.21 -44.37 78.36
N ARG A 39 -6.25 -45.24 79.38
CA ARG A 39 -7.47 -45.60 80.13
C ARG A 39 -8.16 -44.42 80.82
N LYS A 40 -7.42 -43.35 81.14
CA LYS A 40 -7.97 -42.15 81.80
C LYS A 40 -8.43 -41.10 80.80
N PHE A 41 -7.82 -41.03 79.61
CA PHE A 41 -8.29 -40.18 78.51
C PHE A 41 -9.64 -40.66 77.93
N ASP A 42 -9.97 -41.95 78.11
CA ASP A 42 -11.27 -42.56 77.78
C ASP A 42 -12.48 -41.89 78.46
N ARG A 43 -12.29 -41.12 79.54
CA ARG A 43 -13.37 -40.34 80.20
C ARG A 43 -13.62 -38.98 79.56
N VAL A 44 -12.57 -38.35 79.01
CA VAL A 44 -12.63 -37.02 78.39
C VAL A 44 -13.13 -37.12 76.95
N PHE A 45 -12.75 -38.20 76.27
CA PHE A 45 -12.93 -38.36 74.83
C PHE A 45 -14.41 -38.49 74.37
N PRO A 46 -15.30 -39.28 75.04
CA PRO A 46 -16.72 -39.32 74.70
C PRO A 46 -17.46 -37.99 74.94
N LEU A 47 -16.97 -37.15 75.85
CA LEU A 47 -17.51 -35.80 76.05
C LEU A 47 -17.18 -34.90 74.87
N PHE A 48 -15.95 -34.99 74.34
CA PHE A 48 -15.58 -34.25 73.14
C PHE A 48 -16.35 -34.72 71.90
N ALA A 49 -16.60 -36.03 71.76
CA ALA A 49 -17.44 -36.56 70.68
C ALA A 49 -18.86 -35.97 70.69
N ARG A 50 -19.46 -35.78 71.87
CA ARG A 50 -20.75 -35.07 72.01
C ARG A 50 -20.64 -33.58 71.65
N VAL A 51 -19.55 -32.92 72.06
CA VAL A 51 -19.29 -31.52 71.70
C VAL A 51 -19.19 -31.36 70.18
N MET A 52 -18.51 -32.27 69.47
CA MET A 52 -18.45 -32.22 68.00
C MET A 52 -19.83 -32.34 67.33
N ALA A 53 -20.72 -33.20 67.87
CA ALA A 53 -22.09 -33.35 67.37
C ALA A 53 -22.95 -32.10 67.65
N MET A 54 -22.68 -31.42 68.76
CA MET A 54 -23.40 -30.22 69.22
C MET A 54 -22.92 -28.93 68.53
N TYR A 55 -21.68 -28.89 68.03
CA TYR A 55 -21.08 -27.76 67.33
C TYR A 55 -20.66 -28.17 65.91
N PRO A 56 -21.56 -28.19 64.93
CA PRO A 56 -21.25 -28.65 63.58
C PRO A 56 -20.24 -27.77 62.83
N SER A 57 -20.09 -26.50 63.23
CA SER A 57 -19.04 -25.60 62.71
C SER A 57 -17.81 -25.62 63.62
N PRO A 58 -16.64 -26.08 63.14
CA PRO A 58 -15.38 -26.08 63.91
C PRO A 58 -14.89 -24.68 64.27
N GLU A 59 -15.31 -23.62 63.58
CA GLU A 59 -14.89 -22.25 63.87
C GLU A 59 -15.55 -21.72 65.16
N GLU A 60 -16.79 -22.16 65.47
CA GLU A 60 -17.53 -21.70 66.64
C GLU A 60 -16.94 -22.20 67.97
N ILE A 61 -16.20 -23.30 67.95
CA ILE A 61 -15.63 -23.90 69.17
C ILE A 61 -14.39 -23.14 69.65
N VAL A 62 -13.71 -22.44 68.75
CA VAL A 62 -12.45 -21.73 68.99
C VAL A 62 -12.63 -20.66 70.06
N ASP A 63 -13.64 -19.81 69.89
CA ASP A 63 -13.94 -18.74 70.86
C ASP A 63 -14.54 -19.27 72.16
N LYS A 64 -15.18 -20.45 72.09
CA LYS A 64 -15.91 -21.06 73.21
C LYS A 64 -15.08 -22.02 74.05
N PHE A 65 -13.92 -22.52 73.59
CA PHE A 65 -13.05 -23.46 74.31
C PHE A 65 -11.59 -22.97 74.29
N LYS A 66 -11.19 -22.14 75.27
CA LYS A 66 -9.84 -21.55 75.30
C LYS A 66 -8.71 -22.57 75.46
N GLU A 67 -8.99 -23.72 76.09
CA GLU A 67 -8.03 -24.81 76.28
C GLU A 67 -7.89 -25.72 75.04
N LEU A 68 -8.58 -25.39 73.94
CA LEU A 68 -8.59 -26.15 72.69
C LEU A 68 -7.17 -26.44 72.15
N TYR A 69 -6.23 -25.48 72.26
CA TYR A 69 -4.86 -25.67 71.80
C TYR A 69 -4.12 -26.79 72.56
N VAL A 70 -4.22 -26.82 73.89
CA VAL A 70 -3.62 -27.87 74.74
C VAL A 70 -4.31 -29.20 74.48
N PHE A 71 -5.64 -29.16 74.40
CA PHE A 71 -6.48 -30.32 74.14
C PHE A 71 -6.13 -30.99 72.81
N ALA A 72 -6.03 -30.21 71.73
CA ALA A 72 -5.63 -30.69 70.40
C ALA A 72 -4.24 -31.37 70.43
N GLY A 73 -3.31 -30.82 71.20
CA GLY A 73 -1.99 -31.42 71.41
C GLY A 73 -1.99 -32.76 72.14
N HIS A 74 -2.84 -32.92 73.16
CA HIS A 74 -2.98 -34.20 73.87
C HIS A 74 -3.71 -35.23 73.01
N LEU A 75 -4.79 -34.83 72.34
CA LEU A 75 -5.54 -35.70 71.45
C LEU A 75 -4.67 -36.21 70.29
N SER A 76 -3.85 -35.34 69.71
CA SER A 76 -2.89 -35.70 68.66
C SER A 76 -1.80 -36.63 69.17
N ARG A 77 -1.27 -36.40 70.38
CA ARG A 77 -0.27 -37.29 71.01
C ARG A 77 -0.81 -38.70 71.24
N HIS A 78 -2.06 -38.81 71.71
CA HIS A 78 -2.73 -40.10 71.89
C HIS A 78 -2.88 -40.85 70.57
N LEU A 79 -3.38 -40.19 69.52
CA LEU A 79 -3.50 -40.82 68.20
C LEU A 79 -2.13 -41.26 67.65
N VAL A 80 -1.09 -40.41 67.81
CA VAL A 80 0.27 -40.73 67.38
C VAL A 80 0.85 -41.92 68.13
N GLN A 81 0.64 -42.02 69.44
CA GLN A 81 1.10 -43.15 70.26
C GLN A 81 0.42 -44.46 69.83
N GLU A 82 -0.90 -44.46 69.63
CA GLU A 82 -1.65 -45.65 69.20
C GLU A 82 -1.25 -46.13 67.79
N ILE A 83 -1.01 -45.20 66.85
CA ILE A 83 -0.52 -45.54 65.51
C ILE A 83 0.90 -46.10 65.58
N ARG A 84 1.81 -45.48 66.35
CA ARG A 84 3.19 -45.95 66.50
C ARG A 84 3.30 -47.32 67.18
N LEU A 85 2.45 -47.57 68.17
CA LEU A 85 2.38 -48.87 68.85
C LEU A 85 2.01 -49.98 67.87
N ARG A 86 1.05 -49.72 66.97
CA ARG A 86 0.66 -50.67 65.91
C ARG A 86 1.64 -50.75 64.75
N ALA A 87 2.41 -49.69 64.52
CA ALA A 87 3.48 -49.65 63.53
C ALA A 87 4.75 -50.43 63.96
N ALA A 88 4.88 -50.79 65.25
CA ALA A 88 6.05 -51.48 65.80
C ALA A 88 6.12 -52.99 65.46
N ASN A 89 5.27 -53.48 64.54
CA ASN A 89 5.31 -54.85 64.06
C ASN A 89 6.52 -55.10 63.14
N GLU A 90 7.06 -56.32 63.14
CA GLU A 90 8.25 -56.68 62.35
C GLU A 90 8.02 -56.68 60.82
N CYS A 91 6.76 -56.82 60.39
CA CYS A 91 6.37 -56.86 58.97
C CYS A 91 5.52 -55.64 58.59
N ALA A 92 5.88 -54.96 57.50
CA ALA A 92 5.18 -53.77 56.99
C ALA A 92 3.70 -54.04 56.66
N GLN A 93 3.39 -55.20 56.08
CA GLN A 93 2.01 -55.60 55.75
C GLN A 93 1.12 -55.77 57.00
N LEU A 94 1.69 -56.34 58.07
CA LEU A 94 1.01 -56.53 59.35
C LEU A 94 0.85 -55.20 60.11
N ALA A 95 1.86 -54.32 60.05
CA ALA A 95 1.78 -52.96 60.56
C ALA A 95 0.67 -52.17 59.86
N ALA A 96 0.62 -52.19 58.53
CA ALA A 96 -0.39 -51.50 57.73
C ALA A 96 -1.82 -52.01 58.06
N SER A 97 -2.00 -53.33 58.13
CA SER A 97 -3.29 -53.94 58.45
C SER A 97 -3.75 -53.64 59.88
N ALA A 98 -2.84 -53.63 60.85
CA ALA A 98 -3.14 -53.29 62.24
C ALA A 98 -3.56 -51.81 62.41
N ILE A 99 -2.90 -50.90 61.68
CA ILE A 99 -3.27 -49.47 61.66
C ILE A 99 -4.62 -49.29 60.98
N LEU A 100 -4.85 -49.92 59.82
CA LEU A 100 -6.11 -49.85 59.08
C LEU A 100 -7.29 -50.31 59.95
N ASN A 101 -7.17 -51.49 60.57
CA ASN A 101 -8.22 -52.07 61.42
C ASN A 101 -8.57 -51.20 62.64
N PHE A 102 -7.60 -50.46 63.19
CA PHE A 102 -7.86 -49.55 64.28
C PHE A 102 -8.65 -48.30 63.85
N LEU A 103 -8.45 -47.84 62.62
CA LEU A 103 -9.06 -46.61 62.12
C LEU A 103 -10.41 -46.83 61.42
N LEU A 104 -10.82 -48.07 61.13
CA LEU A 104 -12.07 -48.34 60.40
C LEU A 104 -13.33 -47.91 61.17
N PRO A 105 -14.33 -47.32 60.48
CA PRO A 105 -15.68 -47.19 61.01
C PRO A 105 -16.31 -48.60 61.08
N ASP A 106 -16.97 -48.92 62.19
CA ASP A 106 -17.74 -50.17 62.38
C ASP A 106 -16.94 -51.38 62.91
N VAL A 107 -15.84 -51.13 63.64
CA VAL A 107 -15.12 -52.15 64.43
C VAL A 107 -15.61 -52.11 65.88
N VAL A 108 -15.59 -53.24 66.60
CA VAL A 108 -16.02 -53.35 68.02
C VAL A 108 -15.39 -52.26 68.91
N ASP A 109 -14.18 -51.83 68.55
CA ASP A 109 -13.44 -50.76 69.19
C ASP A 109 -13.34 -49.51 68.27
N CYS A 110 -14.45 -48.76 68.12
CA CYS A 110 -14.54 -47.52 67.32
C CYS A 110 -13.66 -46.34 67.83
N ARG A 111 -12.72 -46.58 68.76
CA ARG A 111 -11.87 -45.55 69.37
C ARG A 111 -11.00 -44.85 68.33
N GLY A 112 -10.32 -45.59 67.45
CA GLY A 112 -9.44 -45.01 66.43
C GLY A 112 -10.19 -44.17 65.39
N TRP A 113 -11.34 -44.66 64.90
CA TRP A 113 -12.21 -43.90 64.00
C TRP A 113 -12.69 -42.58 64.61
N THR A 114 -13.12 -42.62 65.86
CA THR A 114 -13.58 -41.41 66.56
C THR A 114 -12.41 -40.44 66.77
N LEU A 115 -11.20 -40.93 67.07
CA LEU A 115 -10.01 -40.09 67.29
C LEU A 115 -9.62 -39.38 65.99
N LEU A 116 -9.67 -40.10 64.87
CA LEU A 116 -9.42 -39.52 63.56
C LEU A 116 -10.46 -38.44 63.20
N ASN A 117 -11.74 -38.66 63.50
CA ASN A 117 -12.78 -37.65 63.30
C ASN A 117 -12.61 -36.42 64.22
N ALA A 118 -12.14 -36.64 65.46
CA ALA A 118 -11.80 -35.55 66.37
C ALA A 118 -10.64 -34.70 65.85
N VAL A 119 -9.59 -35.34 65.35
CA VAL A 119 -8.48 -34.67 64.66
C VAL A 119 -8.97 -33.94 63.41
N CYS A 120 -9.85 -34.57 62.62
CA CYS A 120 -10.45 -33.98 61.43
C CYS A 120 -11.19 -32.69 61.78
N TYR A 121 -12.12 -32.74 62.73
CA TYR A 121 -12.84 -31.57 63.21
C TYR A 121 -11.89 -30.43 63.65
N LEU A 122 -10.85 -30.74 64.42
CA LEU A 122 -9.86 -29.77 64.88
C LEU A 122 -9.04 -29.15 63.74
N SER A 123 -8.73 -29.91 62.69
CA SER A 123 -7.96 -29.40 61.54
C SER A 123 -8.71 -28.33 60.73
N TYR A 124 -10.05 -28.26 60.84
CA TYR A 124 -10.88 -27.27 60.17
C TYR A 124 -11.13 -26.00 60.99
N THR A 125 -10.53 -25.86 62.17
CA THR A 125 -10.64 -24.66 63.02
C THR A 125 -9.95 -23.40 62.44
N LYS A 126 -9.18 -23.55 61.35
CA LYS A 126 -8.42 -22.49 60.65
C LYS A 126 -7.39 -21.70 61.49
N GLN A 127 -7.21 -22.02 62.77
CA GLN A 127 -6.19 -21.42 63.62
C GLN A 127 -4.84 -22.11 63.47
N GLU A 128 -3.80 -21.36 63.10
CA GLU A 128 -2.44 -21.88 62.93
C GLU A 128 -1.85 -22.43 64.25
N GLU A 129 -2.17 -21.82 65.40
CA GLU A 129 -1.72 -22.28 66.73
C GLU A 129 -2.17 -23.70 67.07
N VAL A 130 -3.40 -24.08 66.71
CA VAL A 130 -3.93 -25.44 66.92
C VAL A 130 -3.12 -26.43 66.10
N ILE A 131 -2.84 -26.10 64.82
CA ILE A 131 -2.08 -26.94 63.90
C ILE A 131 -0.62 -27.07 64.35
N GLU A 132 0.01 -25.99 64.83
CA GLU A 132 1.38 -26.05 65.36
C GLU A 132 1.52 -27.03 66.52
N VAL A 133 0.54 -27.08 67.42
CA VAL A 133 0.57 -28.03 68.54
C VAL A 133 0.37 -29.47 68.05
N MET A 134 -0.43 -29.67 67.00
CA MET A 134 -0.55 -30.97 66.31
C MET A 134 0.78 -31.38 65.64
N CYS A 135 1.54 -30.44 65.07
CA CYS A 135 2.89 -30.66 64.55
C CYS A 135 3.90 -31.01 65.66
N LYS A 136 3.86 -30.29 66.80
CA LYS A 136 4.68 -30.60 67.99
C LYS A 136 4.40 -32.02 68.50
N ALA A 137 3.15 -32.49 68.39
CA ALA A 137 2.74 -33.85 68.71
C ALA A 137 3.19 -34.92 67.68
N ALA A 138 3.82 -34.54 66.57
CA ALA A 138 4.23 -35.42 65.47
C ALA A 138 3.11 -36.05 64.65
N LEU A 139 1.95 -35.41 64.62
CA LEU A 139 0.78 -35.97 63.95
C LEU A 139 0.93 -36.05 62.43
N PRO A 140 1.21 -34.97 61.68
CA PRO A 140 1.39 -35.03 60.23
C PRO A 140 2.44 -36.06 59.79
N SER A 141 3.63 -36.05 60.41
CA SER A 141 4.70 -37.02 60.17
C SER A 141 4.24 -38.49 60.37
N THR A 142 3.48 -38.76 61.43
CA THR A 142 3.00 -40.12 61.74
C THR A 142 1.90 -40.56 60.76
N LEU A 143 1.02 -39.64 60.34
CA LEU A 143 -0.01 -39.91 59.33
C LEU A 143 0.60 -40.14 57.94
N VAL A 144 1.64 -39.38 57.55
CA VAL A 144 2.37 -39.61 56.28
C VAL A 144 3.07 -40.97 56.27
N LYS A 145 3.67 -41.38 57.40
CA LYS A 145 4.24 -42.74 57.54
C LYS A 145 3.18 -43.83 57.44
N ALA A 146 2.04 -43.65 58.10
CA ALA A 146 0.91 -44.58 57.99
C ALA A 146 0.40 -44.68 56.55
N LEU A 147 0.29 -43.54 55.84
CA LEU A 147 -0.09 -43.48 54.43
C LEU A 147 0.89 -44.26 53.54
N TYR A 148 2.19 -44.10 53.78
CA TYR A 148 3.22 -44.83 53.03
C TYR A 148 3.15 -46.34 53.31
N LEU A 149 2.89 -46.76 54.56
CA LEU A 149 2.68 -48.17 54.91
C LEU A 149 1.43 -48.77 54.25
N PHE A 150 0.40 -47.96 53.97
CA PHE A 150 -0.82 -48.46 53.30
C PHE A 150 -0.58 -48.94 51.86
N PHE A 151 0.58 -48.68 51.27
CA PHE A 151 0.94 -49.23 49.97
C PHE A 151 1.19 -50.74 50.02
N ASP A 152 1.59 -51.26 51.19
CA ASP A 152 1.87 -52.68 51.45
C ASP A 152 0.63 -53.45 51.96
N LEU A 153 -0.59 -52.89 51.86
CA LEU A 153 -1.80 -53.59 52.28
C LEU A 153 -2.07 -54.83 51.40
N PRO A 154 -2.35 -56.00 52.01
CA PRO A 154 -2.64 -57.23 51.26
C PRO A 154 -4.02 -57.17 50.59
N PRO A 155 -4.19 -57.88 49.45
CA PRO A 155 -5.47 -57.93 48.76
C PRO A 155 -6.54 -58.54 49.66
N GLY A 156 -7.63 -57.81 49.89
CA GLY A 156 -8.71 -58.24 50.79
C GLY A 156 -8.51 -57.97 52.29
N ALA A 157 -7.60 -57.06 52.69
CA ALA A 157 -7.44 -56.66 54.10
C ALA A 157 -8.80 -56.34 54.78
N SER A 158 -9.02 -56.86 55.98
CA SER A 158 -10.33 -56.93 56.67
C SER A 158 -11.11 -55.60 56.77
N GLY A 159 -12.25 -55.52 56.09
CA GLY A 159 -13.24 -54.45 56.23
C GLY A 159 -14.13 -54.30 54.99
N ASP A 160 -15.42 -54.01 55.19
CA ASP A 160 -16.35 -53.72 54.10
C ASP A 160 -15.81 -52.59 53.22
N ILE A 161 -15.99 -52.70 51.89
CA ILE A 161 -15.54 -51.71 50.89
C ILE A 161 -16.01 -50.29 51.26
N THR A 162 -17.22 -50.18 51.80
CA THR A 162 -17.84 -48.92 52.25
C THR A 162 -17.12 -48.30 53.45
N SER A 163 -16.68 -49.12 54.41
CA SER A 163 -15.95 -48.65 55.60
C SER A 163 -14.54 -48.19 55.26
N LYS A 164 -13.88 -48.88 54.32
CA LYS A 164 -12.58 -48.44 53.77
C LYS A 164 -12.68 -47.10 53.03
N GLN A 165 -13.70 -46.92 52.18
CA GLN A 165 -13.92 -45.66 51.45
C GLN A 165 -14.21 -44.49 52.40
N LYS A 166 -15.00 -44.72 53.47
CA LYS A 166 -15.24 -43.72 54.52
C LYS A 166 -13.94 -43.34 55.23
N LEU A 167 -13.10 -44.33 55.56
CA LEU A 167 -11.80 -44.11 56.18
C LEU A 167 -10.89 -43.29 55.27
N PHE A 168 -10.74 -43.71 54.01
CA PHE A 168 -9.97 -42.98 53.01
C PHE A 168 -10.41 -41.51 52.92
N ALA A 169 -11.70 -41.25 52.80
CA ALA A 169 -12.23 -39.88 52.68
C ALA A 169 -11.91 -39.00 53.90
N VAL A 170 -12.01 -39.52 55.13
CA VAL A 170 -11.69 -38.75 56.34
C VAL A 170 -10.18 -38.59 56.49
N PHE A 171 -9.40 -39.65 56.25
CA PHE A 171 -7.94 -39.64 56.34
C PHE A 171 -7.33 -38.65 55.36
N GLN A 172 -7.79 -38.65 54.11
CA GLN A 172 -7.40 -37.69 53.08
C GLN A 172 -7.81 -36.26 53.44
N LYS A 173 -9.03 -36.04 53.97
CA LYS A 173 -9.48 -34.70 54.42
C LYS A 173 -8.56 -34.12 55.50
N VAL A 174 -8.21 -34.92 56.51
CA VAL A 174 -7.30 -34.51 57.60
C VAL A 174 -5.95 -34.10 57.01
N LEU A 175 -5.29 -35.00 56.28
CA LEU A 175 -3.95 -34.74 55.74
C LEU A 175 -3.94 -33.56 54.78
N LYS A 176 -4.93 -33.48 53.88
CA LYS A 176 -5.05 -32.39 52.91
C LYS A 176 -5.19 -31.05 53.63
N LYS A 177 -6.00 -30.99 54.69
CA LYS A 177 -6.21 -29.76 55.46
C LYS A 177 -4.98 -29.35 56.26
N LEU A 178 -4.29 -30.30 56.88
CA LEU A 178 -3.03 -30.05 57.59
C LEU A 178 -1.95 -29.51 56.63
N CYS A 179 -1.81 -30.11 55.45
CA CYS A 179 -0.79 -29.74 54.48
C CYS A 179 -0.95 -28.33 53.87
N GLU A 180 -2.08 -27.64 54.12
CA GLU A 180 -2.26 -26.24 53.70
C GLU A 180 -1.44 -25.25 54.53
N PHE A 181 -0.93 -25.65 55.70
CA PHE A 181 -0.22 -24.77 56.64
C PHE A 181 1.32 -24.95 56.54
N ASN A 182 2.06 -23.84 56.57
CA ASN A 182 3.53 -23.81 56.48
C ASN A 182 4.21 -24.66 57.56
N CYS A 183 3.71 -24.61 58.79
CA CYS A 183 4.29 -25.34 59.93
C CYS A 183 4.32 -26.87 59.72
N VAL A 184 3.40 -27.42 58.92
CA VAL A 184 3.36 -28.85 58.58
C VAL A 184 4.48 -29.22 57.61
N GLY A 185 4.70 -28.44 56.55
CA GLY A 185 5.82 -28.64 55.62
C GLY A 185 7.18 -28.59 56.33
N GLU A 186 7.35 -27.64 57.26
CA GLU A 186 8.55 -27.52 58.08
C GLU A 186 8.74 -28.68 59.07
N GLU A 187 7.65 -29.25 59.58
CA GLU A 187 7.72 -30.43 60.43
C GLU A 187 8.15 -31.68 59.63
N LEU A 188 7.56 -31.87 58.45
CA LEU A 188 7.86 -33.00 57.57
C LEU A 188 9.31 -32.97 57.08
N THR A 189 9.85 -31.78 56.79
CA THR A 189 11.27 -31.61 56.43
C THR A 189 12.20 -31.90 57.61
N ARG A 190 11.89 -31.38 58.81
CA ARG A 190 12.68 -31.60 60.03
C ARG A 190 12.75 -33.07 60.44
N LYS A 191 11.68 -33.83 60.20
CA LYS A 191 11.57 -35.26 60.52
C LYS A 191 11.95 -36.19 59.37
N ASP A 192 12.35 -35.62 58.23
CA ASP A 192 12.79 -36.35 57.06
C ASP A 192 11.69 -37.18 56.35
N ASP A 193 10.43 -36.82 56.60
CA ASP A 193 9.25 -37.56 56.13
C ASP A 193 8.65 -36.95 54.86
N LEU A 194 9.04 -35.72 54.49
CA LEU A 194 8.65 -35.12 53.20
C LEU A 194 9.14 -35.96 52.01
N PHE A 195 10.30 -36.61 52.15
CA PHE A 195 10.82 -37.52 51.13
C PHE A 195 9.86 -38.70 50.87
N LEU A 196 9.13 -39.18 51.87
CA LEU A 196 8.16 -40.27 51.70
C LEU A 196 7.00 -39.88 50.78
N LEU A 197 6.64 -38.60 50.70
CA LEU A 197 5.63 -38.13 49.76
C LEU A 197 6.16 -38.13 48.32
N PHE A 198 7.41 -37.72 48.09
CA PHE A 198 8.03 -37.81 46.76
C PHE A 198 8.29 -39.25 46.32
N ALA A 199 8.82 -40.08 47.23
CA ALA A 199 9.03 -41.51 46.97
C ALA A 199 7.68 -42.21 46.74
N GLY A 200 6.68 -41.90 47.56
CA GLY A 200 5.37 -42.52 47.50
C GLY A 200 4.54 -42.12 46.28
N ALA A 201 4.59 -40.86 45.84
CA ALA A 201 3.91 -40.44 44.60
C ALA A 201 4.56 -41.03 43.33
N SER A 202 5.79 -41.56 43.41
CA SER A 202 6.52 -42.13 42.27
C SER A 202 6.73 -43.65 42.34
N CYS A 203 6.22 -44.34 43.38
CA CYS A 203 6.43 -45.79 43.52
C CYS A 203 5.35 -46.63 42.81
N ALA A 204 5.72 -47.85 42.44
CA ALA A 204 4.77 -48.89 42.03
C ALA A 204 3.96 -49.38 43.24
N CYS A 205 2.65 -49.53 43.09
CA CYS A 205 1.77 -50.07 44.12
C CYS A 205 0.75 -51.05 43.50
N PRO A 206 0.26 -52.06 44.24
CA PRO A 206 -0.81 -52.94 43.76
C PRO A 206 -2.07 -52.15 43.37
N ALA A 207 -2.83 -52.64 42.38
CA ALA A 207 -4.02 -51.96 41.85
C ALA A 207 -5.06 -51.56 42.91
N GLU A 208 -5.19 -52.34 43.99
CA GLU A 208 -6.11 -52.07 45.11
C GLU A 208 -5.68 -50.87 45.98
N ASN A 209 -4.40 -50.49 45.95
CA ASN A 209 -3.83 -49.44 46.82
C ASN A 209 -3.57 -48.12 46.06
N VAL A 210 -3.98 -48.03 44.79
CA VAL A 210 -3.75 -46.86 43.92
C VAL A 210 -4.38 -45.58 44.47
N GLU A 211 -5.54 -45.67 45.13
CA GLU A 211 -6.23 -44.53 45.77
C GLU A 211 -5.33 -43.82 46.80
N TRP A 212 -4.53 -44.59 47.55
CA TRP A 212 -3.59 -44.04 48.54
C TRP A 212 -2.42 -43.31 47.87
N ARG A 213 -1.91 -43.82 46.75
CA ARG A 213 -0.87 -43.14 45.95
C ARG A 213 -1.40 -41.84 45.38
N GLU A 214 -2.62 -41.84 44.85
CA GLU A 214 -3.26 -40.62 44.35
C GLU A 214 -3.43 -39.58 45.47
N ALA A 215 -3.80 -40.01 46.68
CA ALA A 215 -3.81 -39.13 47.84
C ALA A 215 -2.42 -38.53 48.11
N VAL A 216 -1.33 -39.31 48.05
CA VAL A 216 0.04 -38.78 48.19
C VAL A 216 0.37 -37.74 47.11
N SER A 217 0.02 -38.01 45.84
CA SER A 217 0.23 -37.06 44.73
C SER A 217 -0.53 -35.75 44.94
N GLN A 218 -1.78 -35.81 45.40
CA GLN A 218 -2.58 -34.62 45.71
C GLN A 218 -2.02 -33.84 46.90
N LEU A 219 -1.55 -34.53 47.95
CA LEU A 219 -0.92 -33.90 49.11
C LEU A 219 0.37 -33.17 48.71
N LEU A 220 1.16 -33.77 47.82
CA LEU A 220 2.39 -33.15 47.32
C LEU A 220 2.11 -31.83 46.59
N VAL A 221 1.10 -31.81 45.72
CA VAL A 221 0.65 -30.59 45.02
C VAL A 221 0.14 -29.54 46.02
N VAL A 222 -0.61 -29.94 47.05
CA VAL A 222 -1.10 -29.02 48.09
C VAL A 222 0.04 -28.42 48.92
N ILE A 223 1.05 -29.21 49.30
CA ILE A 223 2.20 -28.70 50.04
C ILE A 223 2.94 -27.66 49.22
N VAL A 224 3.19 -27.96 47.95
CA VAL A 224 3.97 -27.08 47.07
C VAL A 224 3.20 -25.82 46.68
N SER A 225 1.87 -25.90 46.52
CA SER A 225 1.05 -24.73 46.16
C SER A 225 0.70 -23.82 47.34
N LYS A 226 0.55 -24.37 48.57
CA LYS A 226 0.06 -23.61 49.74
C LYS A 226 1.06 -23.47 50.89
N SER A 227 1.99 -24.40 51.05
CA SER A 227 2.90 -24.46 52.21
C SER A 227 4.40 -24.53 51.84
N LEU A 228 4.77 -23.98 50.68
CA LEU A 228 6.16 -23.95 50.22
C LEU A 228 6.98 -22.84 50.90
N SER A 229 7.62 -23.19 52.02
CA SER A 229 8.59 -22.32 52.70
C SER A 229 10.02 -22.47 52.15
N SER A 230 10.91 -21.52 52.48
CA SER A 230 12.32 -21.59 52.06
C SER A 230 13.04 -22.87 52.57
N SER A 231 12.66 -23.37 53.75
CA SER A 231 13.20 -24.61 54.31
C SER A 231 12.74 -25.84 53.52
N VAL A 232 11.48 -25.88 53.11
CA VAL A 232 10.91 -26.92 52.24
C VAL A 232 11.56 -26.91 50.86
N ALA A 233 11.70 -25.75 50.23
CA ALA A 233 12.37 -25.64 48.93
C ALA A 233 13.84 -26.09 48.96
N LYS A 234 14.59 -25.73 50.01
CA LYS A 234 15.99 -26.17 50.20
C LYS A 234 16.10 -27.68 50.43
N TYR A 235 15.15 -28.26 51.16
CA TYR A 235 15.10 -29.71 51.39
C TYR A 235 14.89 -30.47 50.07
N ILE A 236 13.97 -30.01 49.22
CA ILE A 236 13.68 -30.63 47.91
C ILE A 236 14.87 -30.52 46.96
N HIS A 237 15.51 -29.34 46.88
CA HIS A 237 16.69 -29.09 46.04
C HIS A 237 17.90 -29.97 46.44
N GLY A 238 18.10 -30.20 47.74
CA GLY A 238 19.22 -30.99 48.22
C GLY A 238 20.53 -30.20 48.31
N THR A 239 20.53 -29.02 48.93
CA THR A 239 21.81 -28.37 49.30
C THR A 239 22.57 -29.21 50.31
N VAL A 240 23.88 -29.41 50.08
CA VAL A 240 24.82 -30.00 51.05
C VAL A 240 24.88 -29.09 52.29
N CYS A 241 24.03 -29.38 53.27
CA CYS A 241 24.26 -28.89 54.62
C CYS A 241 25.56 -29.55 55.11
N HIS A 242 26.48 -28.77 55.69
CA HIS A 242 27.77 -29.24 56.23
C HIS A 242 27.63 -30.17 57.47
N SER A 243 26.50 -30.86 57.59
CA SER A 243 26.17 -31.81 58.64
C SER A 243 26.28 -33.23 58.06
N PRO A 244 27.14 -34.10 58.60
CA PRO A 244 27.47 -35.42 58.05
C PRO A 244 26.33 -36.46 58.12
N LYS A 245 25.09 -36.04 58.34
CA LYS A 245 23.90 -36.90 58.51
C LYS A 245 22.78 -36.67 57.48
N ILE A 246 22.86 -35.66 56.62
CA ILE A 246 21.84 -35.40 55.61
C ILE A 246 22.41 -35.77 54.24
N VAL A 247 22.04 -36.94 53.73
CA VAL A 247 22.29 -37.33 52.34
C VAL A 247 21.52 -36.35 51.45
N ALA A 248 22.17 -35.75 50.44
CA ALA A 248 21.48 -34.90 49.47
C ALA A 248 20.37 -35.71 48.80
N LYS A 249 19.10 -35.32 49.04
CA LYS A 249 17.96 -36.17 48.68
C LYS A 249 17.43 -35.96 47.26
N ASN A 250 17.97 -35.02 46.48
CA ASN A 250 17.65 -34.75 45.06
C ASN A 250 16.26 -35.26 44.64
N CYS A 251 15.21 -34.79 45.31
CA CYS A 251 13.91 -35.47 45.31
C CYS A 251 13.32 -35.60 43.90
N ILE A 252 13.54 -34.59 43.06
CA ILE A 252 13.12 -34.57 41.65
C ILE A 252 13.85 -35.62 40.82
N SER A 253 15.17 -35.78 41.02
CA SER A 253 15.96 -36.79 40.31
C SER A 253 15.53 -38.20 40.69
N ILE A 254 15.22 -38.44 41.96
CA ILE A 254 14.74 -39.73 42.44
C ILE A 254 13.34 -40.01 41.91
N PHE A 255 12.44 -39.01 41.92
CA PHE A 255 11.09 -39.11 41.35
C PHE A 255 11.14 -39.50 39.87
N LEU A 256 11.98 -38.83 39.08
CA LEU A 256 12.20 -39.16 37.67
C LEU A 256 12.77 -40.56 37.48
N SER A 257 13.75 -40.96 38.31
CA SER A 257 14.34 -42.30 38.24
C SER A 257 13.31 -43.40 38.51
N ASN A 258 12.33 -43.15 39.38
CA ASN A 258 11.28 -44.13 39.69
C ASN A 258 10.24 -44.23 38.57
N ILE A 259 9.85 -43.11 37.94
CA ILE A 259 8.94 -43.13 36.78
C ILE A 259 9.56 -43.93 35.61
N CYS A 260 10.87 -43.77 35.41
CA CYS A 260 11.59 -44.39 34.29
C CYS A 260 11.98 -45.86 34.52
N LYS A 261 11.77 -46.43 35.71
CA LYS A 261 11.98 -47.87 35.93
C LYS A 261 10.91 -48.67 35.19
N GLU A 262 11.34 -49.65 34.41
CA GLU A 262 10.46 -50.62 33.76
C GLU A 262 10.02 -51.68 34.78
N ASP A 263 9.19 -51.29 35.74
CA ASP A 263 8.50 -52.21 36.64
C ASP A 263 7.24 -52.76 35.97
N GLU A 264 7.04 -54.09 36.01
CA GLU A 264 5.89 -54.79 35.41
C GLU A 264 4.55 -54.42 36.07
N ASN A 265 4.58 -53.84 37.27
CA ASN A 265 3.39 -53.49 38.06
C ASN A 265 2.84 -52.07 37.78
N LEU A 266 3.52 -51.26 36.96
CA LEU A 266 3.09 -49.88 36.66
C LEU A 266 2.34 -49.80 35.33
N LEU A 267 1.04 -49.48 35.40
CA LEU A 267 0.23 -49.22 34.21
C LEU A 267 0.60 -47.86 33.57
N ASP A 268 0.39 -47.73 32.26
CA ASP A 268 0.74 -46.51 31.53
C ASP A 268 -0.01 -45.27 32.02
N GLN A 269 -1.28 -45.42 32.41
CA GLN A 269 -2.09 -44.34 33.01
C GLN A 269 -1.49 -43.82 34.32
N GLU A 270 -0.83 -44.69 35.09
CA GLU A 270 -0.20 -44.31 36.35
C GLU A 270 1.07 -43.50 36.11
N ARG A 271 1.88 -43.88 35.13
CA ARG A 271 3.07 -43.11 34.72
C ARG A 271 2.69 -41.70 34.23
N ILE A 272 1.59 -41.59 33.49
CA ILE A 272 1.03 -40.28 33.09
C ILE A 272 0.63 -39.47 34.33
N GLY A 273 -0.09 -40.09 35.28
CA GLY A 273 -0.47 -39.45 36.55
C GLY A 273 0.75 -38.94 37.35
N MET A 274 1.84 -39.71 37.38
CA MET A 274 3.10 -39.30 38.01
C MET A 274 3.73 -38.09 37.32
N PHE A 275 3.79 -38.06 35.98
CA PHE A 275 4.28 -36.89 35.25
C PHE A 275 3.38 -35.66 35.45
N ILE A 276 2.05 -35.82 35.46
CA ILE A 276 1.11 -34.74 35.75
C ILE A 276 1.35 -34.17 37.16
N CYS A 277 1.55 -35.04 38.16
CA CYS A 277 1.87 -34.63 39.53
C CYS A 277 3.19 -33.84 39.58
N LEU A 278 4.26 -34.36 38.99
CA LEU A 278 5.58 -33.71 38.97
C LEU A 278 5.54 -32.35 38.27
N LEU A 279 4.90 -32.27 37.09
CA LEU A 279 4.77 -31.02 36.33
C LEU A 279 3.90 -29.99 37.08
N SER A 280 2.86 -30.44 37.78
CA SER A 280 2.04 -29.55 38.62
C SER A 280 2.84 -29.00 39.80
N VAL A 281 3.65 -29.84 40.46
CA VAL A 281 4.59 -29.44 41.51
C VAL A 281 5.60 -28.40 40.99
N LEU A 282 6.19 -28.62 39.81
CA LEU A 282 7.14 -27.69 39.21
C LEU A 282 6.47 -26.36 38.82
N LYS A 283 5.26 -26.40 38.28
CA LYS A 283 4.47 -25.22 37.92
C LYS A 283 4.12 -24.38 39.16
N ASP A 284 3.57 -25.01 40.19
CA ASP A 284 3.11 -24.29 41.38
C ASP A 284 4.29 -23.76 42.21
N SER A 285 5.40 -24.50 42.25
CA SER A 285 6.63 -24.02 42.90
C SER A 285 7.27 -22.85 42.18
N ALA A 286 7.19 -22.77 40.85
CA ALA A 286 7.84 -21.71 40.06
C ALA A 286 7.33 -20.29 40.40
N ILE A 287 6.13 -20.15 40.98
CA ILE A 287 5.58 -18.88 41.45
C ILE A 287 6.42 -18.31 42.61
N THR A 288 7.03 -19.18 43.42
CA THR A 288 7.77 -18.79 44.63
C THR A 288 9.27 -19.07 44.53
N VAL A 289 9.69 -20.19 43.92
CA VAL A 289 11.10 -20.63 43.79
C VAL A 289 11.34 -21.32 42.44
N ASN A 290 12.30 -20.83 41.66
CA ASN A 290 12.64 -21.42 40.34
C ASN A 290 13.75 -22.50 40.40
N VAL A 291 14.36 -22.70 41.56
CA VAL A 291 15.46 -23.68 41.74
C VAL A 291 14.99 -25.11 41.38
N LEU A 292 13.73 -25.45 41.69
CA LEU A 292 13.17 -26.78 41.39
C LEU A 292 13.03 -27.03 39.89
N SER A 293 12.65 -26.01 39.10
CA SER A 293 12.63 -26.12 37.63
C SER A 293 14.03 -26.30 37.05
N GLN A 294 15.05 -25.68 37.65
CA GLN A 294 16.46 -25.90 37.27
C GLN A 294 16.93 -27.31 37.61
N ASP A 295 16.52 -27.87 38.75
CA ASP A 295 16.85 -29.24 39.12
C ASP A 295 16.22 -30.27 38.18
N PHE A 296 14.99 -30.03 37.75
CA PHE A 296 14.34 -30.83 36.71
C PHE A 296 15.12 -30.80 35.40
N ALA A 297 15.58 -29.61 34.97
CA ALA A 297 16.41 -29.47 33.79
C ALA A 297 17.76 -30.21 33.93
N ARG A 298 18.44 -30.07 35.08
CA ARG A 298 19.72 -30.76 35.38
C ARG A 298 19.59 -32.27 35.46
N ALA A 299 18.42 -32.77 35.87
CA ALA A 299 18.11 -34.20 35.90
C ALA A 299 17.69 -34.75 34.51
N ASN A 300 17.89 -34.01 33.42
CA ASN A 300 17.45 -34.36 32.07
C ASN A 300 15.94 -34.60 31.96
N GLY A 301 15.14 -33.97 32.83
CA GLY A 301 13.69 -34.18 32.90
C GLY A 301 12.96 -33.90 31.58
N TYR A 302 13.37 -32.87 30.84
CA TYR A 302 12.79 -32.56 29.52
C TYR A 302 13.07 -33.64 28.47
N LEU A 303 14.25 -34.26 28.50
CA LEU A 303 14.63 -35.33 27.58
C LEU A 303 13.85 -36.61 27.89
N LEU A 304 13.75 -36.98 29.17
CA LEU A 304 12.94 -38.12 29.62
C LEU A 304 11.46 -37.93 29.28
N LEU A 305 10.93 -36.71 29.45
CA LEU A 305 9.55 -36.36 29.12
C LEU A 305 9.28 -36.45 27.61
N ARG A 306 10.23 -36.00 26.78
CA ARG A 306 10.18 -36.18 25.31
C ARG A 306 10.06 -37.65 24.95
N ASP A 307 10.98 -38.46 25.44
CA ASP A 307 11.08 -39.87 25.08
C ASP A 307 9.84 -40.65 25.59
N PHE A 308 9.30 -40.27 26.75
CA PHE A 308 8.03 -40.78 27.27
C PHE A 308 6.85 -40.44 26.35
N ILE A 309 6.68 -39.16 26.00
CA ILE A 309 5.58 -38.73 25.11
C ILE A 309 5.67 -39.45 23.77
N LEU A 310 6.86 -39.59 23.20
CA LEU A 310 7.05 -40.29 21.93
C LEU A 310 6.73 -41.79 22.03
N LYS A 311 7.16 -42.47 23.11
CA LYS A 311 6.86 -43.90 23.34
C LYS A 311 5.36 -44.17 23.45
N TYR A 312 4.65 -43.35 24.22
CA TYR A 312 3.22 -43.57 24.51
C TYR A 312 2.27 -42.86 23.55
N SER A 313 2.78 -41.97 22.68
CA SER A 313 1.97 -41.28 21.67
C SER A 313 1.19 -42.22 20.73
N GLN A 314 1.57 -43.49 20.60
CA GLN A 314 0.91 -44.45 19.71
C GLN A 314 -0.31 -45.14 20.35
N ASN A 315 -0.48 -45.04 21.67
CA ASN A 315 -1.56 -45.71 22.40
C ASN A 315 -2.78 -44.79 22.57
N ASN A 316 -3.91 -45.12 21.92
CA ASN A 316 -5.14 -44.32 21.96
C ASN A 316 -5.69 -44.10 23.38
N GLU A 317 -5.55 -45.07 24.28
CA GLU A 317 -6.04 -44.96 25.67
C GLU A 317 -5.25 -43.96 26.53
N THR A 318 -4.03 -43.58 26.09
CA THR A 318 -3.15 -42.65 26.79
C THR A 318 -3.20 -41.22 26.23
N GLU A 319 -3.95 -41.01 25.15
CA GLU A 319 -3.96 -39.77 24.37
C GLU A 319 -4.39 -38.55 25.19
N GLU A 320 -5.50 -38.65 25.94
CA GLU A 320 -6.00 -37.56 26.79
C GLU A 320 -5.02 -37.19 27.90
N GLY A 321 -4.36 -38.21 28.48
CA GLY A 321 -3.31 -38.04 29.47
C GLY A 321 -2.11 -37.26 28.92
N ILE A 322 -1.67 -37.60 27.70
CA ILE A 322 -0.57 -36.90 27.02
C ILE A 322 -0.97 -35.45 26.66
N LYS A 323 -2.22 -35.21 26.25
CA LYS A 323 -2.73 -33.84 26.01
C LYS A 323 -2.68 -32.99 27.28
N ASN A 324 -3.04 -33.56 28.44
CA ASN A 324 -2.91 -32.88 29.73
C ASN A 324 -1.46 -32.55 30.08
N ILE A 325 -0.52 -33.47 29.79
CA ILE A 325 0.92 -33.22 29.93
C ILE A 325 1.36 -32.06 29.03
N ILE A 326 0.91 -32.00 27.78
CA ILE A 326 1.24 -30.90 26.84
C ILE A 326 0.72 -29.55 27.36
N LEU A 327 -0.50 -29.49 27.90
CA LEU A 327 -1.04 -28.27 28.52
C LEU A 327 -0.25 -27.82 29.75
N LEU A 328 0.30 -28.76 30.53
CA LEU A 328 1.20 -28.46 31.63
C LEU A 328 2.56 -27.97 31.12
N ILE A 329 3.12 -28.57 30.07
CA ILE A 329 4.36 -28.08 29.43
C ILE A 329 4.15 -26.64 28.90
N MET A 330 3.00 -26.36 28.27
CA MET A 330 2.62 -25.02 27.85
C MET A 330 2.62 -24.04 29.04
N SER A 331 2.03 -24.43 30.17
CA SER A 331 2.05 -23.61 31.41
C SER A 331 3.47 -23.43 31.98
N MET A 332 4.36 -24.41 31.80
CA MET A 332 5.74 -24.34 32.25
C MET A 332 6.58 -23.34 31.44
N THR A 333 6.16 -22.95 30.22
CA THR A 333 6.89 -21.97 29.41
C THR A 333 6.91 -20.56 30.01
N THR A 334 5.88 -20.20 30.79
CA THR A 334 5.76 -18.91 31.49
C THR A 334 6.35 -18.95 32.90
N CYS A 335 6.80 -20.12 33.37
CA CYS A 335 7.39 -20.31 34.69
C CYS A 335 8.88 -19.94 34.69
N GLY A 336 9.29 -18.96 35.51
CA GLY A 336 10.71 -18.57 35.68
C GLY A 336 10.93 -17.23 36.38
N VAL A 337 12.18 -16.97 36.81
CA VAL A 337 12.56 -15.78 37.63
C VAL A 337 12.65 -14.49 36.81
N ALA A 338 13.10 -14.58 35.56
CA ALA A 338 13.34 -13.42 34.72
C ALA A 338 12.71 -13.62 33.35
N GLU A 339 12.13 -12.56 32.82
CA GLU A 339 11.64 -12.54 31.44
C GLU A 339 12.81 -12.58 30.47
N LEU A 340 12.72 -13.48 29.50
CA LEU A 340 13.73 -13.60 28.46
C LEU A 340 13.62 -12.40 27.52
N LYS A 341 14.77 -11.84 27.13
CA LYS A 341 14.79 -10.69 26.21
C LYS A 341 14.55 -11.15 24.77
N PRO A 342 13.76 -10.40 23.97
CA PRO A 342 13.60 -10.70 22.56
C PRO A 342 14.93 -10.51 21.81
N ASN A 343 15.25 -11.44 20.93
CA ASN A 343 16.40 -11.34 20.04
C ASN A 343 15.91 -10.92 18.66
N TYR A 344 15.90 -9.61 18.40
CA TYR A 344 15.48 -9.06 17.12
C TYR A 344 16.69 -8.57 16.33
N THR A 345 16.92 -9.19 15.17
CA THR A 345 17.77 -8.64 14.12
C THR A 345 16.88 -8.11 13.00
N PRO A 346 16.85 -6.80 12.73
CA PRO A 346 16.03 -6.25 11.65
C PRO A 346 16.43 -6.85 10.31
N GLY A 347 15.44 -7.31 9.56
CA GLY A 347 15.63 -7.74 8.17
C GLY A 347 15.92 -6.57 7.24
N MET A 348 16.27 -6.86 5.98
CA MET A 348 16.57 -5.84 4.96
C MET A 348 15.40 -4.87 4.73
N ILE A 349 14.17 -5.34 4.92
CA ILE A 349 12.94 -4.57 4.79
C ILE A 349 12.15 -4.71 6.10
N VAL A 350 11.73 -3.58 6.65
CA VAL A 350 10.92 -3.51 7.87
C VAL A 350 9.61 -2.81 7.53
N LEU A 351 8.48 -3.38 7.96
CA LEU A 351 7.17 -2.76 7.75
C LEU A 351 7.09 -1.44 8.52
N PRO A 352 6.57 -0.35 7.93
CA PRO A 352 6.44 0.96 8.59
C PRO A 352 5.62 0.93 9.88
N ALA A 353 4.70 -0.04 10.00
CA ALA A 353 3.85 -0.25 11.17
C ALA A 353 4.50 -1.14 12.25
N PHE A 354 5.68 -1.70 11.99
CA PHE A 354 6.33 -2.62 12.92
C PHE A 354 7.04 -1.85 14.04
N ASN A 355 6.64 -2.13 15.28
CA ASN A 355 7.36 -1.78 16.48
C ASN A 355 7.67 -3.07 17.24
N LEU A 356 8.92 -3.25 17.69
CA LEU A 356 9.28 -4.40 18.51
C LEU A 356 8.41 -4.41 19.78
N PRO A 357 7.57 -5.44 20.01
CA PRO A 357 6.70 -5.46 21.17
C PRO A 357 7.53 -5.50 22.46
N THR A 358 7.07 -4.79 23.49
CA THR A 358 7.63 -4.85 24.85
C THR A 358 6.84 -5.81 25.71
N PRO A 359 7.46 -6.51 26.69
CA PRO A 359 6.77 -7.51 27.49
C PRO A 359 5.60 -6.87 28.25
N SER A 360 4.44 -7.53 28.19
CA SER A 360 3.19 -6.97 28.69
C SER A 360 3.09 -6.96 30.23
N ASN A 361 4.11 -7.43 30.96
CA ASN A 361 4.17 -7.59 32.42
C ASN A 361 3.01 -8.39 33.05
N ASN A 362 2.23 -9.13 32.25
CA ASN A 362 1.08 -9.92 32.70
C ASN A 362 1.46 -11.32 33.23
N GLY A 363 2.75 -11.64 33.35
CA GLY A 363 3.24 -12.95 33.76
C GLY A 363 3.07 -14.06 32.72
N LEU A 364 2.66 -13.72 31.49
CA LEU A 364 2.46 -14.65 30.36
C LEU A 364 3.60 -14.61 29.32
N THR A 365 4.61 -13.78 29.57
CA THR A 365 5.82 -13.70 28.74
C THR A 365 6.69 -14.94 28.95
N LEU A 366 7.34 -15.42 27.89
CA LEU A 366 8.16 -16.63 27.89
C LEU A 366 9.36 -16.49 28.86
N ARG A 367 9.49 -17.43 29.80
CA ARG A 367 10.58 -17.47 30.80
C ARG A 367 11.40 -18.75 30.75
N ASN A 368 10.84 -19.83 30.24
CA ASN A 368 11.49 -21.14 30.14
C ASN A 368 11.56 -21.61 28.68
N ILE A 369 12.72 -21.39 28.05
CA ILE A 369 12.96 -21.77 26.66
C ILE A 369 13.07 -23.29 26.48
N ASP A 370 13.50 -24.04 27.50
CA ASP A 370 13.68 -25.49 27.39
C ASP A 370 12.33 -26.23 27.33
N ALA A 371 11.33 -25.76 28.09
CA ALA A 371 9.96 -26.24 28.00
C ALA A 371 9.33 -25.94 26.63
N PHE A 372 9.60 -24.76 26.06
CA PHE A 372 9.18 -24.42 24.71
C PHE A 372 9.91 -25.27 23.65
N ARG A 373 11.22 -25.51 23.85
CA ARG A 373 12.03 -26.36 22.97
C ARG A 373 11.48 -27.79 22.90
N LEU A 374 11.02 -28.31 24.04
CA LEU A 374 10.39 -29.62 24.11
C LEU A 374 9.14 -29.72 23.23
N LEU A 375 8.27 -28.70 23.21
CA LEU A 375 7.04 -28.70 22.40
C LEU A 375 7.35 -28.88 20.91
N PHE A 376 8.23 -28.05 20.33
CA PHE A 376 8.52 -28.17 18.90
C PHE A 376 9.34 -29.44 18.57
N GLN A 377 10.17 -29.94 19.49
CA GLN A 377 10.84 -31.24 19.31
C GLN A 377 9.84 -32.41 19.23
N ILE A 378 8.79 -32.39 20.07
CA ILE A 378 7.71 -33.37 20.00
C ILE A 378 7.01 -33.28 18.64
N PHE A 379 6.74 -32.08 18.13
CA PHE A 379 6.15 -31.93 16.79
C PHE A 379 6.99 -32.58 15.69
N ILE A 380 8.32 -32.35 15.69
CA ILE A 380 9.22 -32.88 14.67
C ILE A 380 9.29 -34.42 14.70
N GLN A 381 9.29 -35.03 15.89
CA GLN A 381 9.55 -36.47 16.06
C GLN A 381 8.28 -37.33 16.17
N CYS A 382 7.16 -36.75 16.60
CA CYS A 382 5.91 -37.49 16.83
C CYS A 382 5.23 -37.87 15.51
N LYS A 383 4.67 -39.08 15.45
CA LYS A 383 3.87 -39.55 14.30
C LYS A 383 2.37 -39.46 14.53
N ASN A 384 1.91 -39.38 15.78
CA ASN A 384 0.48 -39.25 16.08
C ASN A 384 -0.01 -37.84 15.76
N GLU A 385 -1.01 -37.76 14.87
CA GLU A 385 -1.58 -36.51 14.38
C GLU A 385 -2.26 -35.68 15.46
N ARG A 386 -3.07 -36.30 16.33
CA ARG A 386 -3.82 -35.59 17.38
C ARG A 386 -2.92 -34.96 18.44
N ILE A 387 -1.77 -35.59 18.70
CA ILE A 387 -0.74 -35.07 19.61
C ILE A 387 0.01 -33.92 18.93
N CYS A 388 0.37 -34.06 17.66
CA CYS A 388 0.97 -32.97 16.88
C CYS A 388 0.04 -31.75 16.82
N GLU A 389 -1.26 -31.98 16.64
CA GLU A 389 -2.28 -30.94 16.66
C GLU A 389 -2.32 -30.20 18.01
N ALA A 390 -2.37 -30.93 19.12
CA ALA A 390 -2.35 -30.35 20.46
C ALA A 390 -1.08 -29.52 20.73
N VAL A 391 0.07 -29.94 20.18
CA VAL A 391 1.32 -29.18 20.25
C VAL A 391 1.24 -27.88 19.45
N VAL A 392 0.74 -27.92 18.21
CA VAL A 392 0.58 -26.71 17.37
C VAL A 392 -0.38 -25.72 18.03
N ASP A 393 -1.51 -26.20 18.57
CA ASP A 393 -2.46 -25.35 19.31
C ASP A 393 -1.84 -24.72 20.56
N SER A 394 -0.95 -25.45 21.24
CA SER A 394 -0.22 -24.95 22.40
C SER A 394 0.79 -23.87 22.00
N ILE A 395 1.51 -24.05 20.90
CA ILE A 395 2.43 -23.03 20.36
C ILE A 395 1.66 -21.78 19.93
N HIS A 396 0.52 -21.94 19.26
CA HIS A 396 -0.35 -20.81 18.89
C HIS A 396 -0.79 -20.03 20.14
N LYS A 397 -1.27 -20.71 21.19
CA LYS A 397 -1.66 -20.06 22.44
C LYS A 397 -0.51 -19.31 23.11
N ILE A 398 0.73 -19.83 23.05
CA ILE A 398 1.92 -19.15 23.57
C ILE A 398 2.24 -17.88 22.78
N TYR A 399 2.14 -17.91 21.45
CA TYR A 399 2.34 -16.71 20.64
C TYR A 399 1.22 -15.69 20.83
N ALA A 400 -0.02 -16.15 21.01
CA ALA A 400 -1.18 -15.29 21.24
C ALA A 400 -1.23 -14.66 22.64
N SER A 401 -0.55 -15.25 23.64
CA SER A 401 -0.60 -14.76 25.02
C SER A 401 0.21 -13.49 25.25
N ASP A 402 1.32 -13.30 24.53
CA ASP A 402 2.11 -12.06 24.52
C ASP A 402 2.87 -11.95 23.18
N ALA A 403 2.76 -10.80 22.50
CA ALA A 403 3.34 -10.58 21.18
C ALA A 403 4.88 -10.71 21.16
N VAL A 404 5.54 -10.52 22.32
CA VAL A 404 7.00 -10.68 22.47
C VAL A 404 7.43 -12.15 22.38
N ASN A 405 6.54 -13.10 22.68
CA ASN A 405 6.90 -14.51 22.81
C ASN A 405 7.47 -15.10 21.51
N TYR A 406 6.97 -14.67 20.35
CA TYR A 406 7.53 -15.04 19.05
C TYR A 406 9.00 -14.62 18.92
N PHE A 407 9.32 -13.35 19.23
CA PHE A 407 10.68 -12.79 19.11
C PHE A 407 11.68 -13.36 20.13
N ILE A 408 11.19 -13.89 21.25
CA ILE A 408 12.04 -14.63 22.21
C ILE A 408 12.34 -16.03 21.65
N ALA A 409 11.33 -16.70 21.10
CA ALA A 409 11.44 -18.06 20.57
C ALA A 409 12.24 -18.14 19.26
N ASP A 410 12.25 -17.08 18.45
CA ASP A 410 12.90 -17.04 17.12
C ASP A 410 14.41 -17.36 17.14
N LYS A 411 15.09 -17.27 18.29
CA LYS A 411 16.49 -17.69 18.43
C LYS A 411 16.72 -19.14 17.95
N GLU A 412 15.77 -20.04 18.20
CA GLU A 412 15.86 -21.45 17.83
C GLU A 412 15.17 -21.75 16.48
N CYS A 413 14.59 -20.73 15.82
CA CYS A 413 13.86 -20.83 14.55
C CYS A 413 12.78 -21.95 14.53
N PRO A 414 11.91 -22.05 15.56
CA PRO A 414 11.01 -23.18 15.73
C PRO A 414 10.04 -23.35 14.56
N LEU A 415 9.44 -22.26 14.07
CA LEU A 415 8.44 -22.29 13.01
C LEU A 415 9.06 -22.70 11.65
N SER A 416 10.28 -22.23 11.35
CA SER A 416 11.04 -22.65 10.16
C SER A 416 11.30 -24.17 10.16
N GLN A 417 11.76 -24.72 11.29
CA GLN A 417 12.02 -26.15 11.41
C GLN A 417 10.73 -27.00 11.34
N MET A 418 9.61 -26.47 11.83
CA MET A 418 8.30 -27.11 11.68
C MET A 418 7.87 -27.18 10.21
N ILE A 419 8.11 -26.11 9.43
CA ILE A 419 7.81 -26.05 8.00
C ILE A 419 8.66 -27.07 7.23
N GLU A 420 9.96 -27.20 7.51
CA GLU A 420 10.85 -28.16 6.86
C GLU A 420 10.46 -29.64 7.09
N ARG A 421 9.70 -29.93 8.15
CA ARG A 421 9.29 -31.30 8.53
C ARG A 421 7.78 -31.53 8.41
N ILE A 422 7.08 -30.67 7.64
CA ILE A 422 5.62 -30.70 7.54
C ILE A 422 5.08 -31.71 6.53
N GLY A 423 5.88 -32.10 5.53
CA GLY A 423 5.47 -33.01 4.45
C GLY A 423 4.74 -34.28 4.90
N PRO A 424 5.26 -35.07 5.88
CA PRO A 424 4.61 -36.31 6.32
C PRO A 424 3.40 -36.13 7.27
N LYS A 425 2.96 -34.89 7.55
CA LYS A 425 1.86 -34.60 8.48
C LYS A 425 0.51 -34.49 7.74
N SER A 426 -0.61 -34.65 8.47
CA SER A 426 -1.94 -34.50 7.88
C SER A 426 -2.27 -33.06 7.47
N SER A 427 -3.25 -32.93 6.57
CA SER A 427 -3.67 -31.63 6.00
C SER A 427 -4.21 -30.65 7.04
N GLU A 428 -4.81 -31.15 8.12
CA GLU A 428 -5.29 -30.31 9.25
C GLU A 428 -4.12 -29.67 10.00
N ILE A 429 -3.05 -30.44 10.26
CA ILE A 429 -1.83 -29.92 10.89
C ILE A 429 -1.13 -28.93 9.97
N GLN A 430 -1.04 -29.25 8.67
CA GLN A 430 -0.47 -28.35 7.67
C GLN A 430 -1.17 -26.99 7.67
N ARG A 431 -2.51 -26.99 7.71
CA ARG A 431 -3.33 -25.77 7.79
C ARG A 431 -3.02 -24.95 9.04
N LYS A 432 -2.99 -25.58 10.23
CA LYS A 432 -2.71 -24.87 11.49
C LYS A 432 -1.31 -24.25 11.53
N VAL A 433 -0.30 -24.90 10.93
CA VAL A 433 1.04 -24.30 10.82
C VAL A 433 1.05 -23.12 9.84
N MET A 434 0.29 -23.19 8.73
CA MET A 434 0.14 -22.03 7.85
C MET A 434 -0.57 -20.86 8.56
N GLU A 435 -1.59 -21.13 9.38
CA GLU A 435 -2.27 -20.12 10.20
C GLU A 435 -1.31 -19.44 11.21
N LEU A 436 -0.30 -20.16 11.73
CA LEU A 436 0.75 -19.57 12.55
C LEU A 436 1.62 -18.58 11.75
N VAL A 437 1.98 -18.91 10.51
CA VAL A 437 2.75 -18.00 9.64
C VAL A 437 1.91 -16.76 9.32
N GLU A 438 0.62 -16.94 9.01
CA GLU A 438 -0.32 -15.83 8.79
C GLU A 438 -0.44 -14.95 10.04
N TYR A 439 -0.48 -15.56 11.23
CA TYR A 439 -0.53 -14.83 12.49
C TYR A 439 0.69 -13.92 12.69
N VAL A 440 1.89 -14.42 12.39
CA VAL A 440 3.12 -13.62 12.49
C VAL A 440 3.10 -12.43 11.54
N VAL A 441 2.63 -12.61 10.30
CA VAL A 441 2.62 -11.52 9.31
C VAL A 441 1.50 -10.51 9.57
N LEU A 442 0.28 -10.98 9.83
CA LEU A 442 -0.92 -10.14 9.89
C LEU A 442 -1.18 -9.56 11.28
N HIS A 443 -0.93 -10.32 12.36
CA HIS A 443 -1.23 -9.87 13.72
C HIS A 443 0.00 -9.26 14.41
N LEU A 444 1.20 -9.78 14.18
CA LEU A 444 2.43 -9.20 14.74
C LEU A 444 3.07 -8.13 13.82
N ASN A 445 2.55 -7.93 12.61
CA ASN A 445 3.08 -7.01 11.60
C ASN A 445 4.60 -7.21 11.35
N HIS A 446 5.07 -8.45 11.38
CA HIS A 446 6.47 -8.81 11.20
C HIS A 446 6.68 -9.59 9.90
N ILE A 447 7.87 -9.48 9.29
CA ILE A 447 8.23 -10.22 8.07
C ILE A 447 9.11 -11.43 8.46
N PRO A 448 8.57 -12.67 8.45
CA PRO A 448 9.28 -13.87 8.88
C PRO A 448 10.14 -14.42 7.72
N TYR A 449 11.31 -13.81 7.49
CA TYR A 449 12.18 -14.18 6.36
C TYR A 449 12.61 -15.65 6.37
N LYS A 450 12.93 -16.22 7.54
CA LYS A 450 13.40 -17.62 7.65
C LYS A 450 12.30 -18.59 7.25
N GLU A 451 11.08 -18.34 7.71
CA GLU A 451 9.89 -19.12 7.39
C GLU A 451 9.51 -18.98 5.90
N LEU A 452 9.57 -17.77 5.34
CA LEU A 452 9.31 -17.56 3.91
C LEU A 452 10.33 -18.29 3.02
N ILE A 453 11.60 -18.32 3.40
CA ILE A 453 12.64 -19.09 2.70
C ILE A 453 12.37 -20.60 2.84
N ALA A 454 12.00 -21.08 4.04
CA ALA A 454 11.65 -22.49 4.23
C ALA A 454 10.44 -22.88 3.35
N LEU A 455 9.41 -22.03 3.27
CA LEU A 455 8.25 -22.24 2.39
C LEU A 455 8.64 -22.26 0.91
N SER A 456 9.57 -21.39 0.48
CA SER A 456 10.01 -21.32 -0.93
C SER A 456 10.76 -22.58 -1.36
N VAL A 457 11.53 -23.19 -0.46
CA VAL A 457 12.21 -24.47 -0.69
C VAL A 457 11.21 -25.64 -0.64
N MET A 458 10.31 -25.64 0.34
CA MET A 458 9.31 -26.70 0.50
C MET A 458 8.35 -26.80 -0.70
N LEU A 459 7.97 -25.66 -1.29
CA LEU A 459 7.14 -25.66 -2.50
C LEU A 459 7.79 -26.49 -3.64
N LYS A 460 9.08 -26.31 -3.90
CA LYS A 460 9.80 -27.06 -4.95
C LYS A 460 9.93 -28.56 -4.61
N ALA A 461 10.22 -28.85 -3.35
CA ALA A 461 10.40 -30.22 -2.87
C ALA A 461 9.10 -31.03 -2.96
N GLU A 462 7.98 -30.47 -2.52
CA GLU A 462 6.68 -31.15 -2.51
C GLU A 462 6.09 -31.31 -3.91
N ILE A 463 6.31 -30.35 -4.83
CA ILE A 463 5.95 -30.53 -6.25
C ILE A 463 6.69 -31.73 -6.85
N SER A 464 7.98 -31.87 -6.54
CA SER A 464 8.80 -33.00 -7.01
C SER A 464 8.37 -34.34 -6.39
N ASN A 465 7.86 -34.31 -5.16
CA ASN A 465 7.38 -35.49 -4.42
C ASN A 465 5.88 -35.78 -4.61
N ASN A 466 5.18 -35.03 -5.48
CA ASN A 466 3.75 -35.14 -5.75
C ASN A 466 2.82 -34.81 -4.56
N GLY A 467 3.28 -33.97 -3.62
CA GLY A 467 2.52 -33.44 -2.47
C GLY A 467 1.67 -32.21 -2.82
N LEU A 468 0.77 -32.34 -3.81
CA LEU A 468 0.07 -31.20 -4.42
C LEU A 468 -0.92 -30.50 -3.48
N ASP A 469 -1.58 -31.22 -2.56
CA ASP A 469 -2.55 -30.65 -1.64
C ASP A 469 -1.92 -29.64 -0.66
N PHE A 470 -0.70 -29.94 -0.19
CA PHE A 470 0.08 -29.02 0.62
C PHE A 470 0.50 -27.77 -0.17
N CYS A 471 0.89 -27.94 -1.43
CA CYS A 471 1.25 -26.82 -2.31
C CYS A 471 0.06 -25.86 -2.51
N ILE A 472 -1.16 -26.37 -2.67
CA ILE A 472 -2.38 -25.55 -2.76
C ILE A 472 -2.59 -24.74 -1.47
N LEU A 473 -2.47 -25.38 -0.31
CA LEU A 473 -2.59 -24.70 1.00
C LEU A 473 -1.54 -23.61 1.18
N LEU A 474 -0.28 -23.89 0.82
CA LEU A 474 0.82 -22.93 0.88
C LEU A 474 0.58 -21.73 -0.04
N LEU A 475 0.16 -21.95 -1.29
CA LEU A 475 -0.12 -20.89 -2.24
C LEU A 475 -1.32 -20.03 -1.79
N GLN A 476 -2.36 -20.64 -1.22
CA GLN A 476 -3.49 -19.90 -0.63
C GLN A 476 -3.04 -19.00 0.54
N CYS A 477 -2.18 -19.51 1.42
CA CYS A 477 -1.59 -18.72 2.51
C CYS A 477 -0.79 -17.53 1.97
N VAL A 478 0.10 -17.78 1.01
CA VAL A 478 0.89 -16.74 0.32
C VAL A 478 -0.02 -15.68 -0.31
N PHE A 479 -1.09 -16.08 -1.00
CA PHE A 479 -2.04 -15.16 -1.62
C PHE A 479 -2.74 -14.27 -0.59
N ARG A 480 -3.17 -14.83 0.56
CA ARG A 480 -3.79 -14.06 1.65
C ARG A 480 -2.83 -13.03 2.24
N ILE A 481 -1.59 -13.45 2.50
CA ILE A 481 -0.54 -12.57 3.04
C ILE A 481 -0.23 -11.42 2.07
N LEU A 482 -0.06 -11.73 0.78
CA LEU A 482 0.27 -10.73 -0.24
C LEU A 482 -0.86 -9.72 -0.45
N SER A 483 -2.11 -10.19 -0.37
CA SER A 483 -3.30 -9.34 -0.54
C SER A 483 -3.48 -8.33 0.61
N ALA A 484 -2.90 -8.59 1.79
CA ALA A 484 -3.02 -7.72 2.95
C ALA A 484 -2.08 -6.51 2.92
N ASN A 485 -0.87 -6.63 2.35
CA ASN A 485 0.11 -5.54 2.36
C ASN A 485 1.04 -5.55 1.13
N ALA A 486 0.97 -4.50 0.32
CA ALA A 486 1.77 -4.34 -0.90
C ALA A 486 3.29 -4.25 -0.64
N LEU A 487 3.73 -3.85 0.55
CA LEU A 487 5.16 -3.78 0.91
C LEU A 487 5.82 -5.16 1.04
N LEU A 488 5.01 -6.22 1.21
CA LEU A 488 5.52 -7.59 1.27
C LEU A 488 6.01 -8.09 -0.10
N LYS A 489 5.64 -7.43 -1.21
CA LYS A 489 6.09 -7.82 -2.55
C LYS A 489 7.62 -7.86 -2.67
N ASP A 490 8.32 -6.91 -2.04
CA ASP A 490 9.78 -6.88 -2.04
C ASP A 490 10.37 -7.95 -1.12
N ALA A 491 9.77 -8.19 0.05
CA ALA A 491 10.23 -9.22 0.98
C ALA A 491 10.12 -10.64 0.40
N PHE A 492 9.06 -10.89 -0.39
CA PHE A 492 8.84 -12.16 -1.08
C PHE A 492 9.88 -12.42 -2.19
N ARG A 493 10.38 -11.36 -2.83
CA ARG A 493 11.52 -11.44 -3.76
C ARG A 493 12.80 -11.81 -3.02
N GLU A 494 13.13 -11.11 -1.92
CA GLU A 494 14.33 -11.41 -1.14
C GLU A 494 14.30 -12.84 -0.53
N ALA A 495 13.11 -13.38 -0.24
CA ALA A 495 12.93 -14.77 0.23
C ALA A 495 13.05 -15.83 -0.90
N GLY A 496 13.23 -15.42 -2.16
CA GLY A 496 13.35 -16.31 -3.31
C GLY A 496 12.03 -16.91 -3.80
N LEU A 497 10.88 -16.35 -3.39
CA LEU A 497 9.57 -16.92 -3.73
C LEU A 497 9.18 -16.64 -5.18
N VAL A 498 9.63 -15.52 -5.76
CA VAL A 498 9.37 -15.16 -7.17
C VAL A 498 9.99 -16.21 -8.10
N GLU A 499 11.24 -16.60 -7.84
CA GLU A 499 11.97 -17.61 -8.58
C GLU A 499 11.37 -18.99 -8.38
N SER A 500 10.91 -19.30 -7.17
CA SER A 500 10.22 -20.56 -6.90
C SER A 500 8.90 -20.68 -7.64
N LEU A 501 8.07 -19.62 -7.66
CA LEU A 501 6.81 -19.61 -8.40
C LEU A 501 7.04 -19.63 -9.92
N ALA A 502 8.06 -18.92 -10.42
CA ALA A 502 8.44 -18.96 -11.83
C ALA A 502 8.89 -20.37 -12.25
N TRP A 503 9.66 -21.05 -11.41
CA TRP A 503 10.04 -22.44 -11.64
C TRP A 503 8.82 -23.38 -11.65
N THR A 504 7.88 -23.21 -10.71
CA THR A 504 6.63 -23.98 -10.67
C THR A 504 5.82 -23.82 -11.95
N MET A 505 5.68 -22.58 -12.44
CA MET A 505 5.02 -22.28 -13.71
C MET A 505 5.70 -23.01 -14.88
N LEU A 506 7.03 -22.93 -14.99
CA LEU A 506 7.81 -23.60 -16.03
C LEU A 506 7.70 -25.12 -15.97
N HIS A 507 7.72 -25.69 -14.76
CA HIS A 507 7.59 -27.14 -14.55
C HIS A 507 6.27 -27.63 -15.14
N PHE A 508 5.13 -27.02 -14.77
CA PHE A 508 3.83 -27.43 -15.29
C PHE A 508 3.63 -27.11 -16.78
N ILE A 509 4.26 -26.07 -17.34
CA ILE A 509 4.28 -25.85 -18.81
C ILE A 509 4.96 -27.04 -19.50
N SER A 510 6.08 -27.52 -18.96
CA SER A 510 6.79 -28.67 -19.54
C SER A 510 5.97 -29.96 -19.43
N THR A 511 5.25 -30.15 -18.32
CA THR A 511 4.37 -31.30 -18.11
C THR A 511 3.18 -31.27 -19.05
N ASP A 512 2.51 -30.13 -19.21
CA ASP A 512 1.33 -29.95 -20.08
C ASP A 512 1.62 -30.26 -21.55
N LYS A 513 2.85 -29.97 -22.01
CA LYS A 513 3.33 -30.36 -23.37
C LYS A 513 3.45 -31.88 -23.55
N THR A 514 3.64 -32.63 -22.47
CA THR A 514 3.83 -34.09 -22.52
C THR A 514 2.56 -34.88 -22.20
N ARG A 515 1.72 -34.37 -21.30
CA ARG A 515 0.45 -34.95 -20.87
C ARG A 515 -0.49 -33.86 -20.35
N PRO A 516 -1.82 -34.04 -20.44
CA PRO A 516 -2.74 -33.14 -19.77
C PRO A 516 -2.51 -33.14 -18.25
N LEU A 517 -2.61 -31.94 -17.65
CA LEU A 517 -2.50 -31.75 -16.20
C LEU A 517 -3.69 -32.36 -15.46
N SER A 518 -3.44 -32.89 -14.25
CA SER A 518 -4.51 -33.27 -13.33
C SER A 518 -5.19 -32.03 -12.74
N GLU A 519 -6.37 -32.20 -12.12
CA GLU A 519 -7.12 -31.10 -11.50
C GLU A 519 -6.31 -30.38 -10.41
N SER A 520 -5.55 -31.13 -9.59
CA SER A 520 -4.69 -30.57 -8.55
C SER A 520 -3.45 -29.87 -9.13
N GLU A 521 -2.82 -30.43 -10.17
CA GLU A 521 -1.70 -29.81 -10.87
C GLU A 521 -2.10 -28.49 -11.54
N GLY A 522 -3.26 -28.48 -12.23
CA GLY A 522 -3.82 -27.29 -12.84
C GLY A 522 -4.11 -26.19 -11.82
N ARG A 523 -4.62 -26.55 -10.64
CA ARG A 523 -4.88 -25.59 -9.55
C ARG A 523 -3.60 -24.98 -8.98
N VAL A 524 -2.55 -25.76 -8.78
CA VAL A 524 -1.23 -25.26 -8.33
C VAL A 524 -0.63 -24.32 -9.37
N ALA A 525 -0.70 -24.69 -10.65
CA ALA A 525 -0.21 -23.88 -11.76
C ALA A 525 -0.95 -22.54 -11.87
N LEU A 526 -2.29 -22.55 -11.76
CA LEU A 526 -3.13 -21.36 -11.80
C LEU A 526 -2.84 -20.42 -10.62
N LEU A 527 -2.85 -20.94 -9.39
CA LEU A 527 -2.55 -20.15 -8.19
C LEU A 527 -1.14 -19.55 -8.25
N SER A 528 -0.16 -20.29 -8.77
CA SER A 528 1.21 -19.79 -8.93
C SER A 528 1.27 -18.60 -9.90
N THR A 529 0.57 -18.69 -11.04
CA THR A 529 0.50 -17.59 -12.03
C THR A 529 -0.24 -16.37 -11.48
N ASP A 530 -1.33 -16.56 -10.74
CA ASP A 530 -2.08 -15.46 -10.11
C ASP A 530 -1.24 -14.72 -9.06
N ILE A 531 -0.52 -15.46 -8.22
CA ILE A 531 0.37 -14.87 -7.21
C ILE A 531 1.52 -14.12 -7.87
N LEU A 532 2.11 -14.66 -8.95
CA LEU A 532 3.11 -13.96 -9.74
C LEU A 532 2.56 -12.65 -10.33
N SER A 533 1.33 -12.66 -10.84
CA SER A 533 0.67 -11.47 -11.38
C SER A 533 0.53 -10.38 -10.32
N LEU A 534 0.13 -10.76 -9.09
CA LEU A 534 0.06 -9.83 -7.97
C LEU A 534 1.45 -9.33 -7.52
N LEU A 535 2.46 -10.20 -7.49
CA LEU A 535 3.84 -9.83 -7.11
C LEU A 535 4.48 -8.83 -8.08
N VAL A 536 4.18 -8.96 -9.37
CA VAL A 536 4.68 -8.10 -10.45
C VAL A 536 3.90 -6.79 -10.54
N SER A 537 2.60 -6.80 -10.19
CA SER A 537 1.78 -5.59 -10.22
C SER A 537 2.45 -4.46 -9.44
N SER A 538 2.55 -3.27 -10.04
CA SER A 538 3.18 -2.07 -9.46
C SER A 538 4.63 -2.23 -8.93
N ASN A 539 5.36 -3.31 -9.24
CA ASN A 539 6.74 -3.54 -8.78
C ASN A 539 7.68 -3.95 -9.92
N LEU A 540 8.54 -3.01 -10.33
CA LEU A 540 9.50 -3.19 -11.42
C LEU A 540 10.60 -4.23 -11.13
N ALA A 541 11.10 -4.27 -9.89
CA ALA A 541 12.18 -5.18 -9.52
C ALA A 541 11.72 -6.65 -9.58
N ASN A 542 10.49 -6.92 -9.14
CA ASN A 542 9.89 -8.25 -9.26
C ASN A 542 9.65 -8.64 -10.72
N ALA A 543 9.24 -7.68 -11.56
CA ALA A 543 9.09 -7.90 -13.00
C ALA A 543 10.42 -8.27 -13.69
N CYS A 544 11.54 -7.67 -13.24
CA CYS A 544 12.88 -8.00 -13.73
C CYS A 544 13.32 -9.42 -13.32
N VAL A 545 13.22 -9.77 -12.04
CA VAL A 545 13.59 -11.11 -11.54
C VAL A 545 12.76 -12.22 -12.19
N PHE A 546 11.46 -11.98 -12.37
CA PHE A 546 10.60 -12.91 -13.10
C PHE A 546 11.07 -13.10 -14.56
N ARG A 547 11.50 -12.03 -15.23
CA ARG A 547 11.98 -12.10 -16.63
C ARG A 547 13.27 -12.89 -16.74
N GLU A 548 14.20 -12.70 -15.80
CA GLU A 548 15.46 -13.44 -15.74
C GLU A 548 15.25 -14.93 -15.47
N SER A 549 14.27 -15.28 -14.63
CA SER A 549 13.98 -16.67 -14.25
C SER A 549 13.13 -17.44 -15.27
N ALA A 550 12.07 -16.84 -15.82
CA ALA A 550 11.14 -17.51 -16.72
C ALA A 550 11.45 -17.32 -18.23
N GLY A 551 12.07 -16.19 -18.59
CA GLY A 551 12.27 -15.78 -19.99
C GLY A 551 10.98 -15.35 -20.71
N PRO A 552 11.08 -14.64 -21.86
CA PRO A 552 9.92 -14.07 -22.55
C PRO A 552 9.04 -15.10 -23.29
N LYS A 553 9.58 -16.28 -23.62
CA LYS A 553 8.86 -17.33 -24.37
C LYS A 553 7.89 -18.13 -23.50
N ALA A 554 8.15 -18.27 -22.20
CA ALA A 554 7.38 -19.13 -21.32
C ALA A 554 5.91 -18.70 -21.17
N ILE A 555 5.64 -17.39 -21.04
CA ILE A 555 4.27 -16.89 -20.94
C ILE A 555 3.52 -17.08 -22.26
N ILE A 556 4.22 -16.92 -23.39
CA ILE A 556 3.64 -17.10 -24.72
C ILE A 556 3.21 -18.56 -24.93
N ASP A 557 4.06 -19.51 -24.55
CA ASP A 557 3.72 -20.95 -24.58
C ASP A 557 2.47 -21.25 -23.74
N LEU A 558 2.32 -20.56 -22.60
CA LEU A 558 1.17 -20.74 -21.69
C LEU A 558 -0.10 -20.09 -22.24
N ILE A 559 0.00 -18.94 -22.91
CA ILE A 559 -1.14 -18.31 -23.62
C ILE A 559 -1.66 -19.21 -24.75
N CYS A 560 -0.75 -19.93 -25.42
CA CYS A 560 -1.07 -20.89 -26.47
C CYS A 560 -1.58 -22.25 -25.95
N SER A 561 -1.59 -22.49 -24.63
CA SER A 561 -2.13 -23.72 -24.04
C SER A 561 -3.65 -23.82 -24.20
N ASN A 562 -4.23 -25.02 -24.09
CA ASN A 562 -5.66 -25.28 -24.30
C ASN A 562 -6.56 -25.02 -23.08
N ASN A 563 -6.02 -24.57 -21.94
CA ASN A 563 -6.80 -24.35 -20.71
C ASN A 563 -7.24 -22.88 -20.57
N ASP A 564 -8.55 -22.63 -20.62
CA ASP A 564 -9.13 -21.28 -20.62
C ASP A 564 -8.86 -20.49 -19.34
N GLU A 565 -8.89 -21.15 -18.17
CA GLU A 565 -8.68 -20.49 -16.87
C GLU A 565 -7.21 -20.13 -16.67
N TRP A 566 -6.31 -21.05 -17.00
CA TRP A 566 -4.87 -20.80 -16.91
C TRP A 566 -4.42 -19.74 -17.92
N ARG A 567 -5.03 -19.73 -19.12
CA ARG A 567 -4.82 -18.68 -20.13
C ARG A 567 -5.26 -17.30 -19.62
N ALA A 568 -6.41 -17.20 -18.95
CA ALA A 568 -6.86 -15.93 -18.38
C ALA A 568 -5.87 -15.38 -17.34
N SER A 569 -5.38 -16.24 -16.45
CA SER A 569 -4.34 -15.90 -15.47
C SER A 569 -3.03 -15.46 -16.14
N ALA A 570 -2.60 -16.16 -17.20
CA ALA A 570 -1.44 -15.82 -18.03
C ALA A 570 -1.55 -14.43 -18.66
N LEU A 571 -2.70 -14.14 -19.24
CA LEU A 571 -2.98 -12.85 -19.86
C LEU A 571 -2.99 -11.75 -18.82
N GLN A 572 -3.50 -12.01 -17.61
CA GLN A 572 -3.43 -11.05 -16.51
C GLN A 572 -1.98 -10.78 -16.09
N LEU A 573 -1.13 -11.81 -15.95
CA LEU A 573 0.30 -11.64 -15.69
C LEU A 573 0.99 -10.86 -16.82
N MET A 574 0.71 -11.19 -18.08
CA MET A 574 1.20 -10.48 -19.26
C MET A 574 0.78 -9.00 -19.23
N LYS A 575 -0.46 -8.71 -18.81
CA LYS A 575 -0.96 -7.34 -18.64
C LYS A 575 -0.09 -6.55 -17.68
N GLN A 576 0.18 -7.11 -16.51
CA GLN A 576 1.00 -6.46 -15.47
C GLN A 576 2.43 -6.24 -15.96
N LEU A 577 3.00 -7.19 -16.71
CA LEU A 577 4.33 -7.05 -17.30
C LEU A 577 4.40 -6.00 -18.41
N LEU A 578 3.36 -5.84 -19.23
CA LEU A 578 3.31 -4.80 -20.25
C LEU A 578 3.14 -3.41 -19.63
N ILE A 579 2.24 -3.27 -18.65
CA ILE A 579 1.93 -1.97 -18.02
C ILE A 579 3.10 -1.51 -17.15
N PHE A 580 3.64 -2.39 -16.30
CA PHE A 580 4.68 -2.02 -15.33
C PHE A 580 6.07 -2.42 -15.82
N GLY A 581 6.25 -3.66 -16.28
CA GLY A 581 7.56 -4.20 -16.69
C GLY A 581 8.13 -3.66 -18.02
N GLN A 582 7.34 -2.97 -18.85
CA GLN A 582 7.78 -2.30 -20.09
C GLN A 582 8.57 -3.21 -21.06
N SER A 583 8.11 -4.45 -21.26
CA SER A 583 8.78 -5.44 -22.14
C SER A 583 8.30 -5.33 -23.60
N GLU A 584 9.06 -4.63 -24.46
CA GLU A 584 8.77 -4.57 -25.91
C GLU A 584 8.88 -5.96 -26.58
N GLU A 585 9.78 -6.81 -26.08
CA GLU A 585 9.98 -8.18 -26.58
C GLU A 585 8.74 -9.07 -26.39
N GLN A 586 8.07 -8.98 -25.24
CA GLN A 586 6.87 -9.78 -24.95
C GLN A 586 5.67 -9.30 -25.76
N LEU A 587 5.53 -7.99 -25.95
CA LEU A 587 4.51 -7.42 -26.83
C LEU A 587 4.72 -7.88 -28.27
N THR A 588 5.96 -7.86 -28.76
CA THR A 588 6.32 -8.31 -30.11
C THR A 588 6.05 -9.80 -30.29
N ALA A 589 6.38 -10.63 -29.29
CA ALA A 589 6.07 -12.05 -29.32
C ALA A 589 4.56 -12.33 -29.33
N LEU A 590 3.76 -11.55 -28.59
CA LEU A 590 2.30 -11.67 -28.59
C LEU A 590 1.68 -11.26 -29.94
N LEU A 591 2.21 -10.21 -30.58
CA LEU A 591 1.84 -9.82 -31.94
C LEU A 591 2.21 -10.90 -32.97
N LEU A 592 3.35 -11.57 -32.78
CA LEU A 592 3.76 -12.68 -33.63
C LEU A 592 2.78 -13.85 -33.55
N VAL A 593 2.32 -14.21 -32.34
CA VAL A 593 1.28 -15.24 -32.15
C VAL A 593 -0.02 -14.85 -32.82
N LEU A 594 -0.45 -13.58 -32.69
CA LEU A 594 -1.65 -13.06 -33.35
C LEU A 594 -1.57 -13.17 -34.88
N HIS A 595 -0.37 -12.96 -35.44
CA HIS A 595 -0.09 -13.03 -36.88
C HIS A 595 0.18 -14.46 -37.40
N THR A 596 0.40 -15.45 -36.51
CA THR A 596 0.83 -16.78 -36.94
C THR A 596 -0.32 -17.49 -37.70
N PRO A 597 -0.13 -17.86 -38.99
CA PRO A 597 -1.20 -18.37 -39.86
C PRO A 597 -1.64 -19.80 -39.53
N THR A 598 -0.84 -20.58 -38.79
CA THR A 598 -1.14 -21.97 -38.42
C THR A 598 -2.11 -22.12 -37.25
N LEU A 599 -2.49 -21.03 -36.59
CA LEU A 599 -3.47 -20.99 -35.51
C LEU A 599 -4.82 -20.48 -36.07
N ASP A 600 -5.57 -21.36 -36.72
CA ASP A 600 -6.94 -21.10 -37.21
C ASP A 600 -7.97 -20.93 -36.06
N ASN A 601 -7.52 -20.86 -34.81
CA ASN A 601 -8.36 -20.67 -33.63
C ASN A 601 -8.80 -19.20 -33.51
N ILE A 602 -9.94 -18.88 -34.13
CA ILE A 602 -10.58 -17.55 -34.09
C ILE A 602 -10.87 -17.13 -32.63
N ASP A 603 -11.18 -18.08 -31.74
CA ASP A 603 -11.48 -17.79 -30.34
C ASP A 603 -10.24 -17.28 -29.60
N LEU A 604 -9.07 -17.91 -29.82
CA LEU A 604 -7.80 -17.44 -29.25
C LEU A 604 -7.46 -16.03 -29.75
N LYS A 605 -7.62 -15.78 -31.05
CA LYS A 605 -7.39 -14.46 -31.66
C LYS A 605 -8.35 -13.40 -31.07
N ALA A 606 -9.61 -13.74 -30.86
CA ALA A 606 -10.59 -12.85 -30.24
C ALA A 606 -10.24 -12.54 -28.77
N VAL A 607 -9.79 -13.53 -27.99
CA VAL A 607 -9.34 -13.35 -26.61
C VAL A 607 -8.10 -12.44 -26.56
N LEU A 608 -7.13 -12.65 -27.45
CA LEU A 608 -5.92 -11.82 -27.54
C LEU A 608 -6.23 -10.38 -27.94
N LEU A 609 -7.16 -10.16 -28.88
CA LEU A 609 -7.60 -8.82 -29.27
C LEU A 609 -8.32 -8.10 -28.13
N LYS A 610 -9.21 -8.78 -27.40
CA LYS A 610 -9.86 -8.22 -26.19
C LYS A 610 -8.84 -7.85 -25.12
N PHE A 611 -7.83 -8.71 -24.92
CA PHE A 611 -6.72 -8.46 -24.01
C PHE A 611 -5.90 -7.23 -24.44
N LEU A 612 -5.47 -7.17 -25.70
CA LEU A 612 -4.71 -6.04 -26.26
C LEU A 612 -5.51 -4.73 -26.13
N LEU A 613 -6.81 -4.75 -26.43
CA LEU A 613 -7.69 -3.60 -26.26
C LEU A 613 -7.70 -3.11 -24.80
N SER A 614 -7.83 -4.02 -23.83
CA SER A 614 -7.78 -3.67 -22.41
C SER A 614 -6.42 -3.09 -22.00
N ALA A 615 -5.31 -3.70 -22.42
CA ALA A 615 -3.96 -3.23 -22.08
C ALA A 615 -3.62 -1.87 -22.73
N LEU A 616 -4.03 -1.66 -23.98
CA LEU A 616 -3.84 -0.40 -24.71
C LEU A 616 -4.69 0.74 -24.13
N ARG A 617 -5.89 0.42 -23.62
CA ARG A 617 -6.75 1.40 -22.97
C ARG A 617 -6.11 1.92 -21.67
N GLU A 618 -5.58 1.02 -20.84
CA GLU A 618 -5.08 1.36 -19.51
C GLU A 618 -3.73 2.08 -19.46
N SER A 619 -2.88 1.96 -20.50
CA SER A 619 -1.54 2.56 -20.45
C SER A 619 -1.10 3.20 -21.77
N HIS A 620 -0.84 4.52 -21.71
CA HIS A 620 -0.25 5.27 -22.82
C HIS A 620 1.12 4.72 -23.26
N LYS A 621 1.92 4.22 -22.31
CA LYS A 621 3.23 3.62 -22.62
C LYS A 621 3.08 2.35 -23.45
N VAL A 622 2.10 1.51 -23.14
CA VAL A 622 1.80 0.31 -23.94
C VAL A 622 1.33 0.70 -25.34
N ARG A 623 0.58 1.81 -25.50
CA ARG A 623 0.21 2.34 -26.84
C ARG A 623 1.43 2.75 -27.66
N LEU A 624 2.42 3.41 -27.04
CA LEU A 624 3.67 3.76 -27.71
C LEU A 624 4.48 2.53 -28.10
N MET A 625 4.62 1.55 -27.20
CA MET A 625 5.31 0.28 -27.50
C MET A 625 4.60 -0.45 -28.65
N PHE A 626 3.27 -0.50 -28.65
CA PHE A 626 2.48 -1.12 -29.72
C PHE A 626 2.68 -0.43 -31.08
N ARG A 627 2.80 0.91 -31.11
CA ARG A 627 3.17 1.67 -32.31
C ARG A 627 4.55 1.25 -32.82
N ARG A 628 5.56 1.20 -31.93
CA ARG A 628 6.95 0.87 -32.28
C ARG A 628 7.14 -0.59 -32.71
N SER A 629 6.42 -1.52 -32.09
CA SER A 629 6.46 -2.96 -32.39
C SER A 629 5.67 -3.36 -33.63
N GLY A 630 5.15 -2.40 -34.42
CA GLY A 630 4.40 -2.70 -35.65
C GLY A 630 2.99 -3.26 -35.40
N GLY A 631 2.37 -2.96 -34.25
CA GLY A 631 1.06 -3.51 -33.89
C GLY A 631 -0.06 -3.16 -34.87
N TYR A 632 -0.03 -1.97 -35.48
CA TYR A 632 -1.00 -1.59 -36.53
C TYR A 632 -0.84 -2.42 -37.81
N LEU A 633 0.40 -2.69 -38.23
CA LEU A 633 0.69 -3.59 -39.35
C LEU A 633 0.18 -5.01 -39.06
N CYS A 634 0.36 -5.49 -37.82
CA CYS A 634 -0.15 -6.79 -37.38
C CYS A 634 -1.69 -6.84 -37.42
N LEU A 635 -2.38 -5.83 -36.90
CA LEU A 635 -3.86 -5.76 -36.94
C LEU A 635 -4.40 -5.69 -38.37
N MET A 636 -3.77 -4.88 -39.24
CA MET A 636 -4.17 -4.80 -40.64
C MET A 636 -3.93 -6.11 -41.37
N SER A 637 -2.78 -6.74 -41.16
CA SER A 637 -2.50 -8.07 -41.72
C SER A 637 -3.46 -9.13 -41.17
N LEU A 638 -3.88 -9.04 -39.90
CA LEU A 638 -4.90 -9.92 -39.34
C LEU A 638 -6.26 -9.72 -40.03
N LEU A 639 -6.69 -8.48 -40.24
CA LEU A 639 -7.92 -8.17 -40.97
C LEU A 639 -7.86 -8.69 -42.42
N ILE A 640 -6.72 -8.55 -43.09
CA ILE A 640 -6.46 -9.11 -44.42
C ILE A 640 -6.44 -10.65 -44.38
N SER A 641 -5.92 -11.28 -43.31
CA SER A 641 -5.97 -12.74 -43.16
C SER A 641 -7.36 -13.30 -42.85
N LEU A 642 -8.26 -12.45 -42.37
CA LEU A 642 -9.68 -12.73 -42.16
C LEU A 642 -10.53 -12.38 -43.39
N GLU A 643 -9.95 -11.63 -44.33
CA GLU A 643 -10.51 -11.33 -45.64
C GLU A 643 -10.76 -12.64 -46.40
N GLY A 644 -11.99 -12.85 -46.86
CA GLY A 644 -12.39 -14.06 -47.57
C GLY A 644 -12.83 -15.26 -46.71
N LYS A 645 -12.82 -15.19 -45.36
CA LYS A 645 -13.40 -16.25 -44.50
C LYS A 645 -14.91 -16.09 -44.20
N LEU A 646 -15.53 -14.98 -44.60
CA LEU A 646 -16.94 -14.67 -44.29
C LEU A 646 -17.87 -14.42 -45.50
N SER A 647 -17.38 -14.48 -46.75
CA SER A 647 -18.24 -14.43 -47.95
C SER A 647 -17.51 -14.81 -49.24
N SER A 648 -18.21 -15.46 -50.16
CA SER A 648 -17.76 -15.90 -51.49
C SER A 648 -17.86 -14.78 -52.53
N ASP A 649 -16.73 -14.15 -52.87
CA ASP A 649 -16.27 -13.85 -54.24
C ASP A 649 -15.08 -12.86 -54.19
N ARG A 650 -14.28 -12.88 -55.27
CA ARG A 650 -12.86 -12.52 -55.33
C ARG A 650 -12.49 -11.04 -55.50
N GLU A 651 -11.22 -10.81 -55.13
CA GLU A 651 -10.20 -9.87 -55.65
C GLU A 651 -10.35 -8.37 -55.36
N GLU A 652 -9.46 -7.83 -54.51
CA GLU A 652 -8.32 -7.00 -54.94
C GLU A 652 -7.39 -6.66 -53.75
N THR A 653 -6.08 -6.76 -53.97
CA THR A 653 -5.04 -6.32 -53.02
C THR A 653 -4.95 -4.79 -52.96
N ILE A 654 -4.91 -4.19 -51.76
CA ILE A 654 -4.67 -2.75 -51.60
C ILE A 654 -3.44 -2.49 -50.69
N PRO A 655 -2.50 -1.61 -51.09
CA PRO A 655 -1.35 -1.20 -50.27
C PRO A 655 -1.75 -0.14 -49.22
N GLU A 656 -0.93 -0.01 -48.17
CA GLU A 656 -0.93 1.02 -47.09
C GLU A 656 -2.27 1.73 -46.72
N VAL A 657 -2.66 1.63 -45.44
CA VAL A 657 -3.87 2.27 -44.92
C VAL A 657 -3.75 3.80 -44.95
N THR A 658 -4.39 4.41 -45.93
CA THR A 658 -4.64 5.86 -45.98
C THR A 658 -6.04 6.18 -45.43
N TRP A 659 -6.28 7.43 -45.03
CA TRP A 659 -7.59 7.89 -44.54
C TRP A 659 -8.70 7.76 -45.60
N ASP A 660 -8.34 7.71 -46.88
CA ASP A 660 -9.27 7.47 -47.99
C ASP A 660 -9.82 6.04 -47.96
N ASN A 661 -9.00 5.05 -47.62
CA ASN A 661 -9.43 3.66 -47.45
C ASN A 661 -10.39 3.51 -46.26
N LEU A 662 -10.20 4.28 -45.18
CA LEU A 662 -11.13 4.32 -44.05
C LEU A 662 -12.49 4.90 -44.47
N CYS A 663 -12.50 6.00 -45.23
CA CYS A 663 -13.73 6.61 -45.73
C CYS A 663 -14.47 5.66 -46.69
N LEU A 664 -13.73 4.98 -47.57
CA LEU A 664 -14.29 3.96 -48.46
C LEU A 664 -14.90 2.80 -47.67
N ALA A 665 -14.20 2.26 -46.68
CA ALA A 665 -14.69 1.20 -45.82
C ALA A 665 -15.97 1.61 -45.06
N LEU A 666 -16.00 2.84 -44.54
CA LEU A 666 -17.19 3.38 -43.87
C LEU A 666 -18.36 3.60 -44.86
N ARG A 667 -18.11 4.01 -46.10
CA ARG A 667 -19.16 4.08 -47.15
C ARG A 667 -19.70 2.70 -47.54
N VAL A 668 -18.89 1.64 -47.43
CA VAL A 668 -19.35 0.25 -47.68
C VAL A 668 -20.23 -0.29 -46.54
N SER A 669 -20.16 0.29 -45.34
CA SER A 669 -20.96 -0.14 -44.17
C SER A 669 -22.48 0.01 -44.34
N GLY A 670 -22.95 0.72 -45.37
CA GLY A 670 -24.37 0.99 -45.62
C GLY A 670 -24.95 2.15 -44.80
N ALA A 671 -24.18 2.75 -43.88
CA ALA A 671 -24.58 3.93 -43.11
C ALA A 671 -24.40 5.26 -43.89
N PHE A 672 -23.54 5.26 -44.92
CA PHE A 672 -23.24 6.42 -45.77
C PHE A 672 -23.45 6.05 -47.25
N VAL A 673 -23.91 7.02 -48.05
CA VAL A 673 -24.13 6.81 -49.50
C VAL A 673 -22.80 6.78 -50.25
N LYS A 674 -22.61 5.79 -51.13
CA LYS A 674 -21.31 5.49 -51.76
C LYS A 674 -20.82 6.57 -52.74
N ASP A 675 -21.72 7.20 -53.49
CA ASP A 675 -21.36 8.01 -54.68
C ASP A 675 -21.52 9.53 -54.50
N VAL A 676 -21.54 10.04 -53.26
CA VAL A 676 -21.75 11.47 -52.97
C VAL A 676 -20.52 12.07 -52.32
N GLU A 677 -19.80 12.93 -53.07
CA GLU A 677 -18.56 13.59 -52.62
C GLU A 677 -18.68 15.10 -52.39
N LYS A 678 -19.76 15.72 -52.88
CA LYS A 678 -20.00 17.18 -52.79
C LYS A 678 -21.33 17.44 -52.10
N ILE A 679 -21.39 18.54 -51.34
CA ILE A 679 -22.63 18.95 -50.66
C ILE A 679 -23.65 19.41 -51.71
N ASP A 680 -24.90 18.98 -51.53
CA ASP A 680 -26.02 19.40 -52.35
C ASP A 680 -26.39 20.87 -52.08
N ALA A 681 -26.65 21.63 -53.14
CA ALA A 681 -27.10 23.01 -53.07
C ALA A 681 -28.38 23.27 -53.89
N GLU A 682 -28.94 22.25 -54.54
CA GLU A 682 -30.10 22.36 -55.43
C GLU A 682 -31.42 22.25 -54.66
N HIS A 683 -31.46 21.45 -53.59
CA HIS A 683 -32.68 21.25 -52.82
C HIS A 683 -33.08 22.50 -51.99
N ILE A 684 -34.36 22.87 -52.02
CA ILE A 684 -34.92 24.10 -51.40
C ILE A 684 -34.59 24.22 -49.90
N ILE A 685 -34.49 23.09 -49.19
CA ILE A 685 -34.17 23.04 -47.76
C ILE A 685 -32.85 23.75 -47.41
N TRP A 686 -31.88 23.78 -48.32
CA TRP A 686 -30.58 24.41 -48.08
C TRP A 686 -30.65 25.94 -48.05
N GLN A 687 -31.73 26.52 -48.56
CA GLN A 687 -32.04 27.95 -48.52
C GLN A 687 -33.00 28.33 -47.37
N ALA A 688 -33.46 27.36 -46.58
CA ALA A 688 -34.37 27.58 -45.46
C ALA A 688 -33.71 28.34 -44.30
N GLU A 689 -34.53 28.96 -43.43
CA GLU A 689 -34.03 29.59 -42.20
C GLU A 689 -33.62 28.53 -41.16
N THR A 690 -32.59 28.84 -40.37
CA THR A 690 -32.10 27.95 -39.29
C THR A 690 -33.18 27.58 -38.26
N SER A 691 -34.20 28.43 -38.09
CA SER A 691 -35.36 28.21 -37.22
C SER A 691 -36.20 26.98 -37.62
N GLU A 692 -36.26 26.64 -38.91
CA GLU A 692 -37.06 25.53 -39.44
C GLU A 692 -36.49 24.14 -39.10
N ILE A 693 -35.17 24.06 -38.87
CA ILE A 693 -34.46 22.82 -38.57
C ILE A 693 -33.95 22.73 -37.12
N GLN A 694 -34.11 23.80 -36.32
CA GLN A 694 -33.53 23.93 -34.98
C GLN A 694 -33.87 22.76 -34.05
N SER A 695 -35.13 22.31 -34.01
CA SER A 695 -35.55 21.19 -33.15
C SER A 695 -34.91 19.85 -33.55
N LYS A 696 -34.56 19.67 -34.83
CA LYS A 696 -33.84 18.48 -35.32
C LYS A 696 -32.34 18.58 -35.04
N VAL A 697 -31.77 19.78 -35.10
CA VAL A 697 -30.36 20.03 -34.75
C VAL A 697 -30.12 19.77 -33.26
N GLU A 698 -31.07 20.16 -32.40
CA GLU A 698 -31.05 19.85 -30.96
C GLU A 698 -31.09 18.34 -30.70
N ALA A 699 -31.93 17.60 -31.43
CA ALA A 699 -31.96 16.13 -31.36
C ALA A 699 -30.65 15.48 -31.85
N CYS A 700 -29.99 16.05 -32.86
CA CYS A 700 -28.64 15.63 -33.26
C CYS A 700 -27.60 15.92 -32.17
N HIS A 701 -27.77 17.01 -31.40
CA HIS A 701 -26.87 17.37 -30.30
C HIS A 701 -26.96 16.41 -29.12
N GLU A 702 -28.17 15.96 -28.74
CA GLU A 702 -28.39 14.98 -27.66
C GLU A 702 -27.65 13.65 -27.88
N LEU A 703 -27.46 13.22 -29.14
CA LEU A 703 -26.67 12.02 -29.48
C LEU A 703 -25.18 12.15 -29.14
N PHE A 704 -24.72 13.38 -28.97
CA PHE A 704 -23.39 13.72 -28.51
C PHE A 704 -23.51 14.26 -27.08
N ASP A 705 -24.22 13.58 -26.17
CA ASP A 705 -24.03 13.71 -24.73
C ASP A 705 -23.26 12.47 -24.21
N PHE A 706 -22.21 12.68 -23.41
CA PHE A 706 -21.30 11.62 -22.91
C PHE A 706 -21.72 11.03 -21.56
N ASN A 707 -22.79 11.53 -20.94
CA ASN A 707 -23.17 11.15 -19.59
C ASN A 707 -23.97 9.83 -19.47
N GLU A 708 -24.49 9.26 -20.55
CA GLU A 708 -25.13 7.95 -20.52
C GLU A 708 -24.29 6.83 -21.18
N PRO A 709 -24.17 5.65 -20.55
CA PRO A 709 -23.48 4.51 -21.13
C PRO A 709 -24.21 4.06 -22.40
N PHE A 710 -23.47 4.00 -23.50
CA PHE A 710 -23.94 3.57 -24.82
C PHE A 710 -24.32 2.08 -24.78
N ASN A 711 -25.52 1.75 -24.28
CA ASN A 711 -26.11 0.42 -24.38
C ASN A 711 -26.77 0.30 -25.75
N SER A 712 -26.33 -0.68 -26.55
CA SER A 712 -26.81 -1.00 -27.90
C SER A 712 -28.29 -1.40 -28.00
N GLY A 713 -29.09 -1.18 -26.95
CA GLY A 713 -30.50 -1.57 -26.84
C GLY A 713 -31.48 -0.44 -26.52
N CYS A 714 -31.05 0.82 -26.40
CA CYS A 714 -31.98 1.93 -26.14
C CYS A 714 -32.11 2.81 -27.40
N MET A 715 -33.09 2.52 -28.23
CA MET A 715 -33.51 3.43 -29.30
C MET A 715 -34.09 4.70 -28.67
N PRO A 716 -33.62 5.91 -29.02
CA PRO A 716 -34.29 7.14 -28.61
C PRO A 716 -35.72 7.16 -29.17
N VAL A 717 -36.67 7.50 -28.31
CA VAL A 717 -38.12 7.49 -28.59
C VAL A 717 -38.46 8.35 -29.82
N ASP A 718 -38.91 7.70 -30.89
CA ASP A 718 -39.76 8.17 -32.00
C ASP A 718 -39.38 9.44 -32.80
N LYS A 719 -38.14 9.95 -32.78
CA LYS A 719 -37.81 11.18 -33.55
C LYS A 719 -36.75 11.05 -34.65
N ILE A 720 -35.67 10.30 -34.46
CA ILE A 720 -34.52 10.33 -35.39
C ILE A 720 -34.54 9.10 -36.34
N PRO A 721 -34.40 9.28 -37.67
CA PRO A 721 -34.26 8.15 -38.60
C PRO A 721 -33.02 7.30 -38.31
N ILE A 722 -33.15 5.97 -38.45
CA ILE A 722 -32.07 4.99 -38.18
C ILE A 722 -30.81 5.26 -39.00
N SER A 723 -30.95 5.71 -40.26
CA SER A 723 -29.80 6.06 -41.11
C SER A 723 -28.98 7.21 -40.53
N ILE A 724 -29.66 8.24 -40.01
CA ILE A 724 -29.03 9.42 -39.38
C ILE A 724 -28.42 9.05 -38.03
N PHE A 725 -29.13 8.26 -37.21
CA PHE A 725 -28.60 7.78 -35.94
C PHE A 725 -27.30 6.99 -36.11
N THR A 726 -27.27 6.07 -37.07
CA THR A 726 -26.09 5.23 -37.34
C THR A 726 -24.92 6.07 -37.87
N ALA A 727 -25.17 6.97 -38.83
CA ALA A 727 -24.15 7.86 -39.37
C ALA A 727 -23.57 8.80 -38.30
N LEU A 728 -24.42 9.43 -37.49
CA LEU A 728 -23.97 10.31 -36.40
C LEU A 728 -23.24 9.56 -35.29
N SER A 729 -23.58 8.30 -35.02
CA SER A 729 -22.85 7.45 -34.08
C SER A 729 -21.44 7.14 -34.58
N MET A 730 -21.28 6.82 -35.87
CA MET A 730 -19.96 6.62 -36.48
C MET A 730 -19.13 7.92 -36.46
N ILE A 731 -19.76 9.07 -36.74
CA ILE A 731 -19.12 10.39 -36.65
C ILE A 731 -18.71 10.70 -35.21
N ARG A 732 -19.53 10.36 -34.21
CA ARG A 732 -19.18 10.49 -32.79
C ARG A 732 -17.90 9.71 -32.47
N PHE A 733 -17.78 8.46 -32.92
CA PHE A 733 -16.55 7.69 -32.73
C PHE A 733 -15.34 8.28 -33.44
N LEU A 734 -15.51 8.79 -34.67
CA LEU A 734 -14.43 9.47 -35.40
C LEU A 734 -13.99 10.77 -34.71
N VAL A 735 -14.92 11.51 -34.11
CA VAL A 735 -14.61 12.72 -33.34
C VAL A 735 -13.92 12.37 -32.03
N SER A 736 -14.37 11.32 -31.33
CA SER A 736 -13.67 10.80 -30.15
C SER A 736 -12.26 10.32 -30.48
N LEU A 737 -12.07 9.67 -31.64
CA LEU A 737 -10.75 9.31 -32.17
C LEU A 737 -9.93 10.56 -32.49
N ALA A 738 -10.52 11.56 -33.15
CA ALA A 738 -9.84 12.82 -33.48
C ALA A 738 -9.29 13.53 -32.23
N LEU A 739 -9.99 13.40 -31.10
CA LEU A 739 -9.65 14.00 -29.81
C LEU A 739 -8.91 13.07 -28.84
N ASP A 740 -8.67 11.80 -29.20
CA ASP A 740 -8.15 10.74 -28.30
C ASP A 740 -8.95 10.60 -26.98
N SER A 741 -10.26 10.93 -27.02
CA SER A 741 -11.15 11.02 -25.86
C SER A 741 -11.93 9.72 -25.64
N TYR A 742 -11.22 8.65 -25.29
CA TYR A 742 -11.79 7.32 -25.00
C TYR A 742 -12.23 7.12 -23.54
N GLU A 743 -11.96 8.11 -22.69
CA GLU A 743 -12.32 8.15 -21.28
C GLU A 743 -13.31 9.28 -21.03
N LYS A 744 -14.22 9.08 -20.07
CA LYS A 744 -15.30 10.02 -19.70
C LYS A 744 -14.78 11.47 -19.71
N PRO A 745 -15.38 12.39 -20.48
CA PRO A 745 -15.07 13.79 -20.31
C PRO A 745 -15.69 14.25 -18.98
N GLU A 746 -14.86 14.64 -18.02
CA GLU A 746 -15.32 15.44 -16.88
C GLU A 746 -15.74 16.82 -17.42
N VAL A 747 -17.01 16.94 -17.82
CA VAL A 747 -17.62 18.21 -18.22
C VAL A 747 -18.81 18.46 -17.31
N THR A 748 -18.64 19.38 -16.36
CA THR A 748 -19.76 19.96 -15.62
C THR A 748 -20.54 20.89 -16.56
N TRP A 749 -21.79 20.53 -16.82
CA TRP A 749 -22.77 21.36 -17.52
C TRP A 749 -23.11 22.61 -16.70
N PRO A 750 -23.08 23.83 -17.27
CA PRO A 750 -23.70 24.98 -16.64
C PRO A 750 -25.23 24.90 -16.87
N SER A 751 -25.98 24.97 -15.77
CA SER A 751 -27.43 25.09 -15.79
C SER A 751 -27.88 26.38 -16.49
N SER A 752 -28.94 26.25 -17.27
CA SER A 752 -29.50 27.26 -18.16
C SER A 752 -29.86 28.57 -17.45
N SER A 753 -29.34 29.69 -17.96
CA SER A 753 -29.95 31.01 -17.75
C SER A 753 -29.80 31.91 -18.98
N GLY A 754 -30.95 32.29 -19.55
CA GLY A 754 -31.16 33.51 -20.32
C GLY A 754 -30.82 33.50 -21.83
N PRO A 755 -31.79 33.80 -22.73
CA PRO A 755 -31.51 33.99 -24.15
C PRO A 755 -31.10 35.45 -24.40
N ALA A 756 -29.88 35.65 -24.89
CA ALA A 756 -29.50 36.87 -25.61
C ALA A 756 -29.21 36.48 -27.07
N ALA A 757 -30.03 37.00 -27.98
CA ALA A 757 -29.90 36.81 -29.41
C ALA A 757 -28.53 37.34 -29.89
N GLY A 758 -27.66 36.44 -30.37
CA GLY A 758 -26.38 36.81 -30.98
C GLY A 758 -25.31 35.71 -30.95
N GLU A 759 -25.31 34.83 -29.94
CA GLU A 759 -24.23 33.84 -29.77
C GLU A 759 -24.77 32.46 -29.38
N GLN A 760 -25.37 31.73 -30.34
CA GLN A 760 -25.78 30.32 -30.15
C GLN A 760 -24.60 29.34 -29.97
N CYS A 761 -23.37 29.84 -29.80
CA CYS A 761 -22.15 29.05 -29.74
C CYS A 761 -21.57 28.87 -28.32
N GLY A 762 -22.32 29.28 -27.28
CA GLY A 762 -21.96 29.08 -25.87
C GLY A 762 -22.14 27.64 -25.38
N SER A 763 -23.15 26.90 -25.86
CA SER A 763 -23.45 25.53 -25.41
C SER A 763 -22.46 24.48 -25.96
N LEU A 764 -21.97 24.67 -27.20
CA LEU A 764 -20.92 23.81 -27.79
C LEU A 764 -19.51 24.11 -27.24
N ALA A 765 -19.34 25.11 -26.39
CA ALA A 765 -18.03 25.60 -25.95
C ALA A 765 -17.32 24.70 -24.93
N SER A 766 -18.04 23.88 -24.14
CA SER A 766 -17.39 23.03 -23.14
C SER A 766 -16.71 21.79 -23.73
N TRP A 767 -17.16 21.30 -24.89
CA TRP A 767 -16.60 20.15 -25.60
C TRP A 767 -15.37 20.50 -26.46
N THR A 768 -15.21 21.79 -26.79
CA THR A 768 -14.29 22.27 -27.85
C THR A 768 -12.96 22.81 -27.33
N ALA A 769 -12.69 22.59 -26.03
CA ALA A 769 -11.36 22.74 -25.44
C ALA A 769 -10.46 21.50 -25.68
N GLY A 770 -11.01 20.41 -26.25
CA GLY A 770 -10.26 19.20 -26.58
C GLY A 770 -9.17 19.44 -27.62
N VAL A 771 -7.98 18.93 -27.31
CA VAL A 771 -6.81 18.95 -28.20
C VAL A 771 -7.02 17.95 -29.34
N LEU A 772 -6.90 18.42 -30.59
CA LEU A 772 -6.89 17.53 -31.75
C LEU A 772 -5.60 16.71 -31.78
N VAL A 773 -5.73 15.38 -31.80
CA VAL A 773 -4.61 14.41 -31.82
C VAL A 773 -4.50 13.72 -33.18
N HIS A 774 -5.64 13.34 -33.77
CA HIS A 774 -5.69 12.60 -35.03
C HIS A 774 -6.42 13.43 -36.11
N PRO A 775 -5.71 14.30 -36.86
CA PRO A 775 -6.35 15.21 -37.82
C PRO A 775 -7.04 14.50 -38.98
N GLY A 776 -6.50 13.34 -39.41
CA GLY A 776 -7.10 12.55 -40.46
C GLY A 776 -8.50 12.03 -40.13
N ALA A 777 -8.81 11.77 -38.85
CA ALA A 777 -10.16 11.38 -38.44
C ALA A 777 -11.16 12.54 -38.61
N LEU A 778 -10.75 13.78 -38.33
CA LEU A 778 -11.57 14.96 -38.57
C LEU A 778 -11.74 15.25 -40.08
N ILE A 779 -10.70 14.99 -40.88
CA ILE A 779 -10.77 15.02 -42.35
C ILE A 779 -11.77 13.97 -42.86
N SER A 780 -11.75 12.75 -42.32
CA SER A 780 -12.74 11.72 -42.66
C SER A 780 -14.17 12.17 -42.35
N VAL A 781 -14.41 12.85 -41.21
CA VAL A 781 -15.72 13.44 -40.91
C VAL A 781 -16.15 14.45 -41.98
N LEU A 782 -15.22 15.29 -42.46
CA LEU A 782 -15.50 16.23 -43.56
C LEU A 782 -15.84 15.49 -44.86
N HIS A 783 -15.10 14.43 -45.24
CA HIS A 783 -15.35 13.64 -46.45
C HIS A 783 -16.63 12.80 -46.40
N LEU A 784 -17.10 12.42 -45.20
CA LEU A 784 -18.35 11.69 -45.00
C LEU A 784 -19.57 12.61 -44.90
N LEU A 785 -19.36 13.92 -44.67
CA LEU A 785 -20.40 14.93 -44.52
C LEU A 785 -21.45 14.90 -45.66
N PRO A 786 -21.08 14.84 -46.95
CA PRO A 786 -22.05 14.81 -48.05
C PRO A 786 -22.82 13.49 -48.16
N SER A 787 -22.22 12.41 -47.64
CA SER A 787 -22.73 11.05 -47.74
C SER A 787 -23.79 10.73 -46.67
N ILE A 788 -24.07 11.66 -45.73
CA ILE A 788 -25.15 11.55 -44.74
C ILE A 788 -26.47 11.86 -45.45
N GLN A 789 -27.34 10.86 -45.64
CA GLN A 789 -28.66 11.06 -46.26
C GLN A 789 -29.77 10.28 -45.53
N SER A 790 -30.98 10.82 -45.63
CA SER A 790 -32.21 10.22 -45.11
C SER A 790 -33.36 10.42 -46.10
N SER A 791 -34.41 9.62 -45.98
CA SER A 791 -35.65 9.78 -46.76
C SER A 791 -36.33 11.13 -46.52
N THR A 792 -36.05 11.78 -45.39
CA THR A 792 -36.54 13.13 -45.06
C THR A 792 -35.41 14.15 -45.18
N PHE A 793 -35.48 15.03 -46.18
CA PHE A 793 -34.46 16.06 -46.43
C PHE A 793 -34.19 17.00 -45.24
N GLN A 794 -35.18 17.25 -44.37
CA GLN A 794 -34.98 18.06 -43.15
C GLN A 794 -34.01 17.40 -42.15
N TRP A 795 -33.99 16.07 -42.04
CA TRP A 795 -33.05 15.33 -41.19
C TRP A 795 -31.65 15.28 -41.80
N THR A 796 -31.57 15.15 -43.12
CA THR A 796 -30.32 15.28 -43.88
C THR A 796 -29.67 16.65 -43.64
N ALA A 797 -30.45 17.73 -43.81
CA ALA A 797 -29.98 19.10 -43.62
C ALA A 797 -29.54 19.36 -42.16
N ALA A 798 -30.32 18.91 -41.18
CA ALA A 798 -29.98 19.06 -39.76
C ALA A 798 -28.68 18.32 -39.37
N ALA A 799 -28.51 17.07 -39.81
CA ALA A 799 -27.33 16.27 -39.49
C ALA A 799 -26.05 16.81 -40.14
N GLN A 800 -26.11 17.18 -41.42
CA GLN A 800 -24.97 17.80 -42.12
C GLN A 800 -24.62 19.17 -41.50
N TYR A 801 -25.62 20.02 -41.24
CA TYR A 801 -25.42 21.32 -40.60
C TYR A 801 -24.79 21.21 -39.21
N TYR A 802 -25.26 20.27 -38.38
CA TYR A 802 -24.70 19.99 -37.05
C TYR A 802 -23.23 19.55 -37.14
N CYS A 803 -22.89 18.64 -38.05
CA CYS A 803 -21.50 18.20 -38.24
C CYS A 803 -20.58 19.35 -38.69
N ALA A 804 -21.06 20.28 -39.53
CA ALA A 804 -20.31 21.47 -39.88
C ALA A 804 -20.11 22.43 -38.70
N LEU A 805 -21.12 22.59 -37.82
CA LEU A 805 -20.98 23.32 -36.56
C LEU A 805 -19.98 22.66 -35.61
N LEU A 806 -19.95 21.33 -35.58
CA LEU A 806 -18.99 20.55 -34.78
C LEU A 806 -17.55 20.80 -35.26
N ILE A 807 -17.29 20.70 -36.57
CA ILE A 807 -15.97 21.00 -37.16
C ILE A 807 -15.58 22.46 -36.88
N LYS A 808 -16.51 23.41 -37.09
CA LYS A 808 -16.32 24.83 -36.77
C LYS A 808 -15.88 25.04 -35.32
N ALA A 809 -16.53 24.34 -34.39
CA ALA A 809 -16.27 24.50 -32.97
C ALA A 809 -14.92 23.88 -32.57
N LEU A 810 -14.56 22.72 -33.12
CA LEU A 810 -13.25 22.07 -32.93
C LEU A 810 -12.08 22.91 -33.46
N LEU A 811 -12.34 23.79 -34.44
CA LEU A 811 -11.37 24.73 -34.99
C LEU A 811 -11.37 26.10 -34.29
N ARG A 812 -12.02 26.27 -33.13
CA ARG A 812 -11.88 27.50 -32.33
C ARG A 812 -10.48 27.69 -31.74
N PRO A 813 -9.83 26.66 -31.16
CA PRO A 813 -8.46 26.80 -30.64
C PRO A 813 -7.45 26.99 -31.78
N GLU A 814 -6.53 27.94 -31.60
CA GLU A 814 -5.46 28.24 -32.57
C GLU A 814 -4.61 27.00 -32.90
N ARG A 815 -4.30 26.20 -31.87
CA ARG A 815 -3.57 24.94 -31.99
C ARG A 815 -4.24 23.96 -32.97
N ASN A 816 -5.56 23.81 -32.92
CA ASN A 816 -6.28 22.90 -33.81
C ASN A 816 -6.31 23.45 -35.25
N GLN A 817 -6.34 24.77 -35.44
CA GLN A 817 -6.23 25.41 -36.75
C GLN A 817 -4.87 25.10 -37.39
N GLN A 818 -3.79 25.23 -36.63
CA GLN A 818 -2.43 24.94 -37.08
C GLN A 818 -2.25 23.49 -37.56
N ILE A 819 -2.73 22.52 -36.77
CA ILE A 819 -2.65 21.08 -37.13
C ILE A 819 -3.45 20.78 -38.41
N MET A 820 -4.63 21.40 -38.56
CA MET A 820 -5.48 21.16 -39.73
C MET A 820 -4.97 21.87 -40.99
N CYS A 821 -4.26 22.99 -40.87
CA CYS A 821 -3.52 23.59 -41.98
C CYS A 821 -2.45 22.64 -42.55
N GLN A 822 -1.69 21.96 -41.69
CA GLN A 822 -0.70 20.96 -42.12
C GLN A 822 -1.35 19.76 -42.85
N SER A 823 -2.59 19.45 -42.49
CA SER A 823 -3.34 18.32 -43.05
C SER A 823 -4.16 18.69 -44.30
N ASN A 824 -3.88 19.84 -44.94
CA ASN A 824 -4.57 20.33 -46.15
C ASN A 824 -6.11 20.49 -45.99
N MET A 825 -6.59 20.85 -44.80
CA MET A 825 -8.03 21.05 -44.57
C MET A 825 -8.64 22.13 -45.46
N ALA A 826 -7.89 23.20 -45.78
CA ALA A 826 -8.33 24.26 -46.68
C ALA A 826 -8.61 23.73 -48.11
N HIS A 827 -7.80 22.79 -48.58
CA HIS A 827 -8.01 22.13 -49.86
C HIS A 827 -9.28 21.26 -49.84
N ASN A 828 -9.43 20.43 -48.80
CA ASN A 828 -10.56 19.50 -48.68
C ASN A 828 -11.90 20.23 -48.51
N ILE A 829 -11.94 21.34 -47.75
CA ILE A 829 -13.18 22.11 -47.59
C ILE A 829 -13.59 22.81 -48.89
N LEU A 830 -12.64 23.27 -49.70
CA LEU A 830 -12.91 23.83 -51.03
C LEU A 830 -13.39 22.74 -52.00
N LYS A 831 -12.85 21.52 -51.93
CA LYS A 831 -13.26 20.38 -52.77
C LYS A 831 -14.68 19.89 -52.46
N ILE A 832 -15.03 19.77 -51.18
CA ILE A 832 -16.34 19.22 -50.74
C ILE A 832 -17.42 20.31 -50.76
N GLY A 833 -17.05 21.53 -50.37
CA GLY A 833 -17.93 22.68 -50.27
C GLY A 833 -18.09 23.50 -51.54
N VAL A 834 -17.64 23.01 -52.70
CA VAL A 834 -17.70 23.75 -53.99
C VAL A 834 -19.08 24.40 -54.16
N ASN A 835 -20.15 23.60 -54.11
CA ASN A 835 -21.53 24.07 -54.33
C ASN A 835 -22.02 25.03 -53.23
N VAL A 836 -21.52 24.90 -52.01
CA VAL A 836 -21.85 25.80 -50.90
C VAL A 836 -21.32 27.20 -51.19
N PHE A 837 -20.05 27.31 -51.64
CA PHE A 837 -19.42 28.60 -51.96
C PHE A 837 -19.95 29.25 -53.25
N LYS A 838 -20.67 28.50 -54.10
CA LYS A 838 -21.39 29.02 -55.29
C LYS A 838 -22.68 29.75 -54.93
N SER A 839 -23.36 29.33 -53.87
CA SER A 839 -24.66 29.90 -53.46
C SER A 839 -24.51 31.20 -52.64
N GLU A 840 -25.44 32.14 -52.84
CA GLU A 840 -25.55 33.34 -51.98
C GLU A 840 -26.20 33.05 -50.62
N LYS A 841 -27.09 32.05 -50.57
CA LYS A 841 -27.86 31.67 -49.39
C LYS A 841 -27.84 30.15 -49.24
N HIS A 842 -27.00 29.66 -48.34
CA HIS A 842 -26.95 28.24 -47.98
C HIS A 842 -26.76 28.10 -46.46
N LEU A 843 -27.49 27.17 -45.84
CA LEU A 843 -27.40 26.86 -44.40
C LEU A 843 -25.96 26.68 -43.89
N MET A 844 -25.10 25.99 -44.65
CA MET A 844 -23.71 25.66 -44.26
C MET A 844 -22.68 26.73 -44.65
N LEU A 845 -23.11 27.81 -45.33
CA LEU A 845 -22.22 28.85 -45.84
C LEU A 845 -21.44 29.56 -44.73
N ALA A 846 -22.12 29.93 -43.63
CA ALA A 846 -21.48 30.62 -42.51
C ALA A 846 -20.44 29.75 -41.75
N PRO A 847 -20.72 28.48 -41.42
CA PRO A 847 -19.69 27.57 -40.89
C PRO A 847 -18.49 27.38 -41.84
N PHE A 848 -18.73 27.21 -43.14
CA PHE A 848 -17.67 26.97 -44.13
C PHE A 848 -16.76 28.19 -44.30
N TYR A 849 -17.33 29.41 -44.37
CA TYR A 849 -16.53 30.63 -44.39
C TYR A 849 -15.73 30.81 -43.09
N TYR A 850 -16.32 30.54 -41.93
CA TYR A 850 -15.58 30.63 -40.67
C TYR A 850 -14.35 29.70 -40.66
N ILE A 851 -14.52 28.44 -41.09
CA ILE A 851 -13.44 27.47 -41.13
C ILE A 851 -12.35 27.94 -42.12
N LEU A 852 -12.74 28.36 -43.32
CA LEU A 852 -11.80 28.84 -44.33
C LEU A 852 -11.03 30.09 -43.89
N GLU A 853 -11.70 31.06 -43.26
CA GLU A 853 -11.08 32.28 -42.72
C GLU A 853 -10.04 32.00 -41.62
N ARG A 854 -10.30 31.01 -40.74
CA ARG A 854 -9.40 30.66 -39.64
C ARG A 854 -8.19 29.86 -40.10
N LEU A 855 -8.36 29.02 -41.12
CA LEU A 855 -7.25 28.30 -41.73
C LEU A 855 -6.38 29.25 -42.57
N SER A 856 -6.99 30.17 -43.31
CA SER A 856 -6.25 31.11 -44.17
C SER A 856 -5.44 32.14 -43.39
N SER A 857 -5.82 32.48 -42.15
CA SER A 857 -5.01 33.33 -41.27
C SER A 857 -3.71 32.66 -40.81
N HIS A 858 -3.64 31.33 -40.86
CA HIS A 858 -2.46 30.56 -40.46
C HIS A 858 -1.60 30.19 -41.66
N ALA A 859 -2.21 29.55 -42.66
CA ALA A 859 -1.55 29.18 -43.90
C ALA A 859 -2.60 28.88 -44.98
N ILE A 860 -2.50 29.55 -46.13
CA ILE A 860 -3.22 29.21 -47.35
C ILE A 860 -2.23 29.02 -48.50
N THR A 861 -2.39 27.94 -49.26
CA THR A 861 -1.51 27.70 -50.41
C THR A 861 -1.94 28.55 -51.62
N PRO A 862 -1.02 28.95 -52.51
CA PRO A 862 -1.37 29.64 -53.74
C PRO A 862 -2.35 28.84 -54.63
N SER A 863 -2.31 27.51 -54.57
CA SER A 863 -3.26 26.63 -55.27
C SER A 863 -4.66 26.74 -54.70
N ASP A 864 -4.83 26.74 -53.37
CA ASP A 864 -6.14 26.82 -52.74
C ASP A 864 -6.79 28.19 -52.94
N LEU A 865 -6.00 29.26 -52.83
CA LEU A 865 -6.45 30.61 -53.12
C LEU A 865 -6.90 30.75 -54.59
N ARG A 866 -6.14 30.19 -55.55
CA ARG A 866 -6.54 30.18 -56.96
C ARG A 866 -7.81 29.38 -57.19
N SER A 867 -7.96 28.22 -56.54
CA SER A 867 -9.16 27.38 -56.64
C SER A 867 -10.38 28.14 -56.13
N PHE A 868 -10.28 28.81 -54.97
CA PHE A 868 -11.35 29.62 -54.40
C PHE A 868 -11.73 30.82 -55.28
N LEU A 869 -10.74 31.53 -55.84
CA LEU A 869 -10.96 32.67 -56.75
C LEU A 869 -11.55 32.24 -58.11
N ARG A 870 -11.32 31.01 -58.55
CA ARG A 870 -11.79 30.48 -59.85
C ARG A 870 -13.13 29.75 -59.78
N LEU A 871 -13.74 29.63 -58.60
CA LEU A 871 -15.09 29.06 -58.45
C LEU A 871 -16.08 29.84 -59.32
N ASP A 872 -16.89 29.15 -60.14
CA ASP A 872 -17.83 29.72 -61.13
C ASP A 872 -17.19 30.51 -62.28
N MET A 873 -15.93 30.22 -62.61
CA MET A 873 -15.24 30.76 -63.79
C MET A 873 -15.38 32.29 -63.93
N PRO A 874 -15.07 33.09 -62.90
CA PRO A 874 -15.39 34.51 -62.88
C PRO A 874 -14.54 35.37 -63.82
N LEU A 875 -13.57 34.76 -64.52
CA LEU A 875 -12.81 35.41 -65.60
C LEU A 875 -13.45 35.16 -66.98
N CYS A 876 -14.51 34.34 -67.04
CA CYS A 876 -15.35 34.08 -68.21
C CYS A 876 -16.75 34.72 -68.04
N CYS A 877 -16.87 35.78 -67.24
CA CYS A 877 -18.16 36.43 -66.99
C CYS A 877 -18.77 36.99 -68.27
N ARG A 878 -20.07 36.72 -68.49
CA ARG A 878 -20.87 37.36 -69.54
C ARG A 878 -20.92 38.87 -69.30
N ASN A 879 -21.01 39.65 -70.38
CA ASN A 879 -21.01 41.11 -70.29
C ASN A 879 -22.28 41.58 -69.55
N LEU A 880 -22.12 42.36 -68.47
CA LEU A 880 -23.22 42.76 -67.58
C LEU A 880 -24.25 43.68 -68.27
N ASP A 881 -23.91 44.23 -69.43
CA ASP A 881 -24.76 45.12 -70.24
C ASP A 881 -25.68 44.37 -71.22
N GLU A 882 -25.58 43.03 -71.32
CA GLU A 882 -26.47 42.22 -72.16
C GLU A 882 -27.78 41.91 -71.42
N THR A 883 -28.78 42.79 -71.54
CA THR A 883 -30.12 42.55 -71.03
C THR A 883 -31.03 41.85 -72.03
N GLU A 884 -31.69 40.80 -71.55
CA GLU A 884 -32.96 40.21 -72.01
C GLU A 884 -33.04 39.78 -73.49
N GLY A 885 -32.78 38.49 -73.76
CA GLY A 885 -33.29 37.89 -75.00
C GLY A 885 -32.69 36.57 -75.48
N GLU A 886 -31.40 36.26 -75.31
CA GLU A 886 -30.80 35.13 -76.04
C GLU A 886 -29.74 34.30 -75.29
N GLU A 887 -29.78 33.01 -75.64
CA GLU A 887 -29.01 31.80 -75.29
C GLU A 887 -28.87 31.39 -73.81
N PRO A 888 -29.20 30.11 -73.48
CA PRO A 888 -28.97 29.56 -72.15
C PRO A 888 -27.47 29.49 -71.85
N VAL A 889 -27.12 29.73 -70.59
CA VAL A 889 -25.75 29.62 -70.08
C VAL A 889 -25.13 28.29 -70.52
N THR A 890 -24.05 28.35 -71.29
CA THR A 890 -23.25 27.16 -71.60
C THR A 890 -22.34 26.84 -70.42
N ASP A 891 -21.95 25.57 -70.24
CA ASP A 891 -21.13 25.11 -69.08
C ASP A 891 -19.78 25.84 -68.95
N ASP A 892 -19.33 26.56 -70.00
CA ASP A 892 -18.06 27.28 -70.08
C ASP A 892 -18.17 28.80 -69.79
N GLU A 893 -19.38 29.33 -69.55
CA GLU A 893 -19.63 30.75 -69.25
C GLU A 893 -19.77 30.99 -67.73
N GLY A 894 -19.08 32.02 -67.22
CA GLY A 894 -19.03 32.36 -65.80
C GLY A 894 -20.16 33.29 -65.35
N GLY A 895 -20.62 33.11 -64.12
CA GLY A 895 -21.59 34.00 -63.45
C GLY A 895 -20.93 35.13 -62.66
N PRO A 896 -21.70 36.14 -62.19
CA PRO A 896 -21.17 37.18 -61.30
C PRO A 896 -20.67 36.58 -59.97
N ILE A 897 -19.59 37.15 -59.41
CA ILE A 897 -19.04 36.68 -58.13
C ILE A 897 -20.00 37.02 -56.98
N PRO A 898 -20.43 36.04 -56.15
CA PRO A 898 -21.25 36.30 -54.97
C PRO A 898 -20.61 37.32 -54.02
N ILE A 899 -21.40 38.28 -53.52
CA ILE A 899 -20.88 39.31 -52.60
C ILE A 899 -20.34 38.72 -51.29
N SER A 900 -20.89 37.58 -50.85
CA SER A 900 -20.41 36.84 -49.68
C SER A 900 -18.96 36.33 -49.88
N ARG A 901 -18.62 35.94 -51.12
CA ARG A 901 -17.27 35.49 -51.49
C ARG A 901 -16.28 36.66 -51.53
N VAL A 902 -16.71 37.82 -52.04
CA VAL A 902 -15.92 39.06 -51.98
C VAL A 902 -15.70 39.49 -50.53
N LYS A 903 -16.72 39.44 -49.68
CA LYS A 903 -16.60 39.73 -48.24
C LYS A 903 -15.63 38.77 -47.54
N ALA A 904 -15.70 37.47 -47.85
CA ALA A 904 -14.75 36.49 -47.33
C ALA A 904 -13.32 36.73 -47.83
N LEU A 905 -13.14 37.08 -49.11
CA LEU A 905 -11.84 37.44 -49.66
C LEU A 905 -11.29 38.70 -48.98
N VAL A 906 -12.10 39.75 -48.86
CA VAL A 906 -11.75 40.95 -48.10
C VAL A 906 -11.40 40.58 -46.68
N SER A 907 -12.18 39.73 -46.01
CA SER A 907 -11.94 39.23 -44.65
C SER A 907 -10.61 38.47 -44.49
N MET A 908 -10.26 37.62 -45.45
CA MET A 908 -8.99 36.88 -45.52
C MET A 908 -7.79 37.79 -45.87
N MET A 909 -8.02 38.87 -46.63
CA MET A 909 -7.00 39.83 -47.07
C MET A 909 -6.87 41.04 -46.14
N THR A 910 -7.91 41.36 -45.37
CA THR A 910 -7.86 42.38 -44.32
C THR A 910 -6.98 41.82 -43.22
N PRO A 911 -5.84 42.47 -42.94
CA PRO A 911 -4.99 42.07 -41.84
C PRO A 911 -5.81 42.21 -40.55
N ARG A 912 -6.30 41.09 -40.01
CA ARG A 912 -6.88 41.06 -38.66
C ARG A 912 -5.78 41.25 -37.59
N ASP A 913 -4.52 41.06 -37.99
CA ASP A 913 -3.29 41.37 -37.26
C ASP A 913 -2.31 42.13 -38.17
N HIS A 914 -1.59 43.12 -37.64
CA HIS A 914 -0.66 44.05 -38.33
C HIS A 914 0.59 43.40 -38.98
N ARG A 915 0.58 42.10 -39.29
CA ARG A 915 1.77 41.24 -39.50
C ARG A 915 2.56 41.41 -40.80
N ILE A 916 2.26 42.38 -41.67
CA ILE A 916 2.96 42.51 -42.97
C ILE A 916 3.59 43.90 -43.18
N ALA A 917 3.44 44.83 -42.24
CA ALA A 917 4.18 46.08 -42.26
C ALA A 917 4.38 46.63 -40.83
N GLN A 918 5.64 46.69 -40.40
CA GLN A 918 6.19 47.29 -39.16
C GLN A 918 6.59 46.31 -38.04
N ASN A 919 7.50 46.84 -37.20
CA ASN A 919 8.31 46.19 -36.16
C ASN A 919 7.60 45.08 -35.36
N PRO A 920 8.33 44.04 -34.89
CA PRO A 920 7.75 42.98 -34.07
C PRO A 920 7.15 43.54 -32.78
N SER A 921 6.11 42.90 -32.24
CA SER A 921 5.54 43.30 -30.95
C SER A 921 6.60 43.20 -29.84
N PHE A 922 6.75 44.22 -29.00
CA PHE A 922 7.77 44.23 -27.95
C PHE A 922 7.32 44.88 -26.65
N VAL A 923 8.05 44.54 -25.59
CA VAL A 923 8.01 45.19 -24.29
C VAL A 923 9.23 46.11 -24.21
N GLU A 924 8.99 47.41 -24.05
CA GLU A 924 10.04 48.40 -23.87
C GLU A 924 10.34 48.61 -22.38
N PHE A 925 11.63 48.65 -22.04
CA PHE A 925 12.14 48.92 -20.70
C PHE A 925 12.98 50.20 -20.74
N ASP A 926 12.33 51.34 -20.49
CA ASP A 926 12.97 52.65 -20.38
C ASP A 926 13.23 52.99 -18.90
N MET A 927 14.51 53.09 -18.54
CA MET A 927 14.93 53.46 -17.19
C MET A 927 14.98 54.98 -16.98
N ALA A 928 14.84 55.82 -18.01
CA ALA A 928 14.97 57.27 -17.89
C ALA A 928 13.95 57.95 -16.94
N PRO A 929 12.64 57.61 -16.95
CA PRO A 929 11.66 58.31 -16.14
C PRO A 929 11.72 57.91 -14.66
N GLU A 930 11.86 56.61 -14.38
CA GLU A 930 11.73 56.08 -13.03
C GLU A 930 13.00 55.44 -12.50
N GLY A 931 13.96 55.06 -13.33
CA GLY A 931 15.18 54.35 -12.91
C GLY A 931 14.98 52.87 -12.60
N PHE A 932 13.77 52.34 -12.83
CA PHE A 932 13.45 50.92 -12.74
C PHE A 932 12.33 50.60 -13.75
N ALA A 933 12.36 49.38 -14.27
CA ALA A 933 11.32 48.79 -15.11
C ALA A 933 11.57 47.29 -15.15
N CYS A 934 10.58 46.48 -14.79
CA CYS A 934 10.76 45.03 -14.80
C CYS A 934 9.46 44.25 -15.05
N LEU A 935 9.63 43.05 -15.60
CA LEU A 935 8.62 42.00 -15.61
C LEU A 935 8.88 41.06 -14.44
N VAL A 936 7.89 40.88 -13.57
CA VAL A 936 7.93 39.95 -12.45
C VAL A 936 7.14 38.70 -12.78
N ILE A 937 7.81 37.55 -12.75
CA ILE A 937 7.23 36.24 -13.03
C ILE A 937 7.03 35.51 -11.70
N PRO A 938 5.79 35.44 -11.19
CA PRO A 938 5.48 34.67 -10.00
C PRO A 938 5.47 33.16 -10.29
N SER A 939 5.86 32.35 -9.31
CA SER A 939 5.71 30.89 -9.30
C SER A 939 6.09 30.21 -10.62
N LEU A 940 7.35 30.40 -11.04
CA LEU A 940 7.94 29.72 -12.19
C LEU A 940 7.78 28.20 -12.08
N THR A 941 7.84 27.67 -10.85
CA THR A 941 7.46 26.30 -10.49
C THR A 941 6.41 26.31 -9.37
N PRO A 942 5.12 26.15 -9.68
CA PRO A 942 4.06 26.10 -8.67
C PRO A 942 4.14 24.81 -7.82
N PHE A 943 3.97 24.94 -6.49
CA PHE A 943 4.15 23.84 -5.52
C PHE A 943 2.86 23.14 -5.06
N SER A 944 1.68 23.51 -5.58
CA SER A 944 0.41 22.90 -5.16
C SER A 944 -0.51 22.58 -6.33
N SER A 945 -1.04 21.36 -6.35
CA SER A 945 -2.09 20.86 -7.24
C SER A 945 -3.37 21.70 -7.25
N ASP A 946 -3.58 22.50 -6.20
CA ASP A 946 -4.87 23.15 -6.00
C ASP A 946 -5.04 24.41 -6.86
N PHE A 947 -3.96 25.03 -7.37
CA PHE A 947 -4.03 26.36 -8.03
C PHE A 947 -2.88 26.65 -9.01
N GLY A 948 -2.85 25.97 -10.16
CA GLY A 948 -2.01 26.34 -11.32
C GLY A 948 -2.47 25.66 -12.60
N MET A 949 -2.05 26.17 -13.76
CA MET A 949 -2.45 25.65 -15.08
C MET A 949 -1.51 24.50 -15.49
N GLY A 950 -2.00 23.26 -15.45
CA GLY A 950 -1.26 22.02 -15.77
C GLY A 950 -1.51 20.87 -14.78
N TYR A 951 -1.05 19.65 -15.11
CA TYR A 951 -1.14 18.49 -14.22
C TYR A 951 0.27 18.02 -13.84
N GLY A 952 0.55 17.90 -12.54
CA GLY A 952 1.84 17.43 -12.02
C GLY A 952 2.81 18.53 -11.57
N GLU A 953 3.73 18.16 -10.69
CA GLU A 953 4.71 19.06 -10.08
C GLU A 953 5.90 19.33 -11.03
N ARG A 954 6.40 20.57 -11.02
CA ARG A 954 7.57 21.00 -11.80
C ARG A 954 8.75 21.23 -10.86
N VAL A 955 9.86 20.53 -11.08
CA VAL A 955 11.05 20.59 -10.21
C VAL A 955 12.03 21.63 -10.72
N PHE A 956 12.51 22.52 -9.83
CA PHE A 956 13.55 23.49 -10.15
C PHE A 956 14.82 23.27 -9.31
N PRO A 957 16.02 23.31 -9.92
CA PRO A 957 16.27 23.46 -11.35
C PRO A 957 15.91 22.19 -12.13
N PRO A 958 15.60 22.29 -13.43
CA PRO A 958 15.22 21.12 -14.22
C PRO A 958 16.33 20.08 -14.26
N LEU A 959 15.97 18.79 -14.21
CA LEU A 959 16.95 17.71 -14.12
C LEU A 959 17.74 17.52 -15.42
N ASN A 960 17.14 17.86 -16.57
CA ASN A 960 17.71 17.64 -17.89
C ASN A 960 18.60 18.80 -18.38
N GLY A 961 18.53 19.97 -17.74
CA GLY A 961 19.16 21.21 -18.20
C GLY A 961 18.12 22.31 -18.44
N LEU A 962 18.58 23.52 -18.74
CA LEU A 962 17.74 24.72 -18.87
C LEU A 962 18.20 25.52 -20.09
N THR A 963 17.28 25.92 -20.97
CA THR A 963 17.54 26.82 -22.08
C THR A 963 16.72 28.10 -21.95
N VAL A 964 17.39 29.24 -22.01
CA VAL A 964 16.76 30.58 -22.03
C VAL A 964 16.98 31.18 -23.42
N MET A 965 15.92 31.64 -24.06
CA MET A 965 15.99 32.30 -25.37
C MET A 965 15.22 33.61 -25.35
N MET A 966 15.76 34.64 -26.00
CA MET A 966 15.06 35.90 -26.16
C MET A 966 15.50 36.66 -27.40
N TRP A 967 14.59 37.49 -27.91
CA TRP A 967 14.90 38.53 -28.90
C TRP A 967 15.06 39.87 -28.17
N LEU A 968 16.28 40.42 -28.20
CA LEU A 968 16.67 41.66 -27.52
C LEU A 968 17.02 42.75 -28.55
N CYS A 969 16.51 43.96 -28.36
CA CYS A 969 16.98 45.15 -29.06
C CYS A 969 17.37 46.21 -28.03
N VAL A 970 18.63 46.65 -28.03
CA VAL A 970 19.08 47.71 -27.12
C VAL A 970 19.06 49.03 -27.89
N GLU A 971 18.21 49.97 -27.47
CA GLU A 971 18.11 51.30 -28.09
C GLU A 971 19.20 52.24 -27.55
N GLN A 972 19.51 52.13 -26.27
CA GLN A 972 20.52 52.95 -25.63
C GLN A 972 21.15 52.20 -24.46
N PHE A 973 22.47 52.00 -24.52
CA PHE A 973 23.25 51.52 -23.37
C PHE A 973 23.50 52.65 -22.36
N SER A 974 23.73 52.26 -21.11
CA SER A 974 24.13 53.17 -20.05
C SER A 974 25.63 53.52 -20.14
N ASP A 975 26.03 54.72 -19.71
CA ASP A 975 27.44 55.12 -19.75
C ASP A 975 28.12 54.70 -18.45
N LYS A 976 29.14 53.85 -18.54
CA LYS A 976 29.91 53.35 -17.40
C LYS A 976 30.46 54.41 -16.44
N ARG A 977 30.67 55.65 -16.90
CA ARG A 977 31.21 56.74 -16.06
C ARG A 977 30.13 57.61 -15.43
N ILE A 978 28.94 57.66 -16.02
CA ILE A 978 27.88 58.59 -15.65
C ILE A 978 26.76 57.85 -14.93
N ASP A 979 26.31 56.73 -15.49
CA ASP A 979 25.16 55.96 -15.04
C ASP A 979 25.39 54.44 -15.22
N PRO A 980 26.37 53.81 -14.53
CA PRO A 980 26.65 52.38 -14.72
C PRO A 980 25.45 51.51 -14.31
N HIS A 981 24.70 51.06 -15.32
CA HIS A 981 23.46 50.31 -15.14
C HIS A 981 23.43 49.09 -16.09
N PRO A 982 23.56 47.86 -15.57
CA PRO A 982 23.61 46.66 -16.42
C PRO A 982 22.25 46.29 -17.01
N VAL A 983 22.25 45.67 -18.19
CA VAL A 983 21.02 45.13 -18.79
C VAL A 983 20.71 43.77 -18.15
N ARG A 984 19.76 43.76 -17.23
CA ARG A 984 19.36 42.53 -16.50
C ARG A 984 18.39 41.71 -17.35
N LEU A 985 18.88 40.67 -18.00
CA LEU A 985 18.10 39.85 -18.92
C LEU A 985 17.22 38.82 -18.19
N LEU A 986 17.76 38.17 -17.14
CA LEU A 986 17.00 37.22 -16.33
C LEU A 986 17.62 37.07 -14.94
N THR A 987 16.81 37.12 -13.89
CA THR A 987 17.21 36.76 -12.53
C THR A 987 16.18 35.80 -11.93
N ILE A 988 16.60 34.61 -11.53
CA ILE A 988 15.76 33.61 -10.85
C ILE A 988 16.17 33.53 -9.38
N TYR A 989 15.18 33.55 -8.49
CA TYR A 989 15.41 33.45 -7.04
C TYR A 989 14.34 32.60 -6.33
N ARG A 990 14.71 32.11 -5.15
CA ARG A 990 13.89 31.29 -4.26
C ARG A 990 13.37 32.13 -3.10
N SER A 991 12.09 31.96 -2.75
CA SER A 991 11.46 32.56 -1.57
C SER A 991 11.15 31.49 -0.50
N PHE A 992 11.27 31.87 0.79
CA PHE A 992 11.03 30.98 1.94
C PHE A 992 9.96 31.59 2.85
N ASN A 993 9.05 30.78 3.39
CA ASN A 993 8.06 31.25 4.35
C ASN A 993 8.58 31.16 5.79
N THR A 994 8.38 32.24 6.54
CA THR A 994 8.38 32.22 8.01
C THR A 994 7.10 31.55 8.49
N SER A 995 7.17 30.29 8.91
CA SER A 995 6.14 29.76 9.79
C SER A 995 6.38 30.33 11.20
N LYS A 996 5.35 30.97 11.75
CA LYS A 996 5.20 31.54 13.11
C LYS A 996 5.45 33.04 13.24
N LYS A 997 4.48 33.66 13.94
CA LYS A 997 4.48 35.00 14.51
C LYS A 997 5.76 35.23 15.31
N GLU A 998 6.71 35.98 14.77
CA GLU A 998 7.68 36.73 15.57
C GLU A 998 7.69 38.17 15.08
N ASP A 999 7.46 39.06 16.03
CA ASP A 999 7.55 40.50 15.88
C ASP A 999 8.99 40.92 15.54
N GLY A 1000 9.17 41.71 14.48
CA GLY A 1000 10.39 42.47 14.22
C GLY A 1000 11.07 42.19 12.86
N PHE A 1001 10.92 43.15 11.95
CA PHE A 1001 11.83 43.66 10.88
C PHE A 1001 13.11 42.89 10.41
N LYS A 1002 13.23 41.57 10.53
CA LYS A 1002 14.31 40.78 9.93
C LYS A 1002 13.73 39.59 9.18
N GLN A 1003 13.34 39.85 7.92
CA GLN A 1003 12.91 38.82 6.97
C GLN A 1003 14.13 38.06 6.43
N ASN A 1004 14.00 36.75 6.18
CA ASN A 1004 15.02 36.01 5.43
C ASN A 1004 15.09 36.57 4.00
N PRO A 1005 16.27 36.97 3.51
CA PRO A 1005 16.41 37.53 2.17
C PRO A 1005 16.11 36.47 1.08
N PRO A 1006 15.49 36.86 -0.04
CA PRO A 1006 15.33 35.97 -1.19
C PRO A 1006 16.70 35.55 -1.74
N LEU A 1007 16.88 34.26 -2.04
CA LEU A 1007 18.14 33.72 -2.54
C LEU A 1007 18.10 33.61 -4.07
N VAL A 1008 18.91 34.43 -4.76
CA VAL A 1008 19.16 34.32 -6.20
C VAL A 1008 19.93 33.04 -6.47
N CYS A 1009 19.57 32.34 -7.55
CA CYS A 1009 20.23 31.10 -7.96
C CYS A 1009 20.61 31.06 -9.45
N LEU A 1010 20.12 32.02 -10.25
CA LEU A 1010 20.59 32.26 -11.62
C LEU A 1010 20.48 33.76 -11.93
N SER A 1011 21.54 34.35 -12.48
CA SER A 1011 21.52 35.72 -12.99
C SER A 1011 22.20 35.79 -14.37
N VAL A 1012 21.54 36.44 -15.32
CA VAL A 1012 22.04 36.69 -16.68
C VAL A 1012 21.91 38.17 -16.96
N GLN A 1013 23.02 38.85 -17.26
CA GLN A 1013 23.05 40.28 -17.52
C GLN A 1013 24.11 40.67 -18.58
N LEU A 1014 23.88 41.78 -19.28
CA LEU A 1014 24.91 42.45 -20.07
C LEU A 1014 25.59 43.52 -19.24
N SER A 1015 26.92 43.50 -19.25
CA SER A 1015 27.75 44.50 -18.59
C SER A 1015 27.53 45.90 -19.15
N SER A 1016 27.47 46.91 -18.28
CA SER A 1016 27.50 48.32 -18.70
C SER A 1016 28.92 48.82 -19.06
N ILE A 1017 29.96 47.99 -18.90
CA ILE A 1017 31.36 48.41 -19.08
C ILE A 1017 31.87 48.09 -20.49
N ASP A 1018 31.64 46.86 -20.93
CA ASP A 1018 32.15 46.28 -22.19
C ASP A 1018 31.08 45.48 -22.96
N HIS A 1019 29.82 45.53 -22.50
CA HIS A 1019 28.70 44.80 -23.09
C HIS A 1019 28.87 43.27 -23.11
N SER A 1020 29.80 42.74 -22.31
CA SER A 1020 29.96 41.29 -22.13
C SER A 1020 28.72 40.67 -21.46
N LEU A 1021 28.38 39.45 -21.88
CA LEU A 1021 27.35 38.64 -21.23
C LEU A 1021 27.93 37.96 -19.99
N LEU A 1022 27.32 38.22 -18.84
CA LEU A 1022 27.66 37.65 -17.55
C LEU A 1022 26.55 36.66 -17.15
N ILE A 1023 26.94 35.42 -16.88
CA ILE A 1023 26.02 34.36 -16.41
C ILE A 1023 26.56 33.82 -15.09
N CYS A 1024 25.76 33.94 -14.03
CA CYS A 1024 26.11 33.53 -12.67
C CYS A 1024 25.11 32.50 -12.13
N THR A 1025 25.62 31.40 -11.56
CA THR A 1025 24.83 30.35 -10.88
C THR A 1025 25.11 30.25 -9.38
N ALA A 1026 25.93 31.17 -8.83
CA ALA A 1026 26.19 31.25 -7.39
C ALA A 1026 24.93 31.70 -6.63
N GLU A 1027 24.70 31.14 -5.44
CA GLU A 1027 23.63 31.59 -4.56
C GLU A 1027 23.99 32.94 -3.92
N SER A 1028 23.10 33.95 -4.02
CA SER A 1028 23.30 35.30 -3.46
C SER A 1028 22.03 35.79 -2.75
N GLU A 1029 22.18 36.44 -1.60
CA GLU A 1029 21.07 36.95 -0.76
C GLU A 1029 20.40 38.23 -1.31
N THR A 1030 20.90 38.75 -2.43
CA THR A 1030 20.50 40.06 -2.95
C THR A 1030 20.04 39.95 -4.41
N THR A 1031 18.73 40.12 -4.62
CA THR A 1031 18.04 39.95 -5.91
C THR A 1031 18.32 41.07 -6.90
N GLY A 1032 19.21 40.86 -7.88
CA GLY A 1032 19.47 41.87 -8.92
C GLY A 1032 20.72 42.72 -8.69
N ASN A 1033 21.67 42.19 -7.91
CA ASN A 1033 23.01 42.74 -7.82
C ASN A 1033 23.64 42.94 -9.20
N ASP A 1034 24.46 43.98 -9.27
CA ASP A 1034 25.34 44.23 -10.40
C ASP A 1034 26.54 43.29 -10.28
N LEU A 1035 26.60 42.23 -11.08
CA LEU A 1035 27.68 41.23 -11.03
C LEU A 1035 29.07 41.84 -11.27
N GLU A 1036 29.18 43.06 -11.85
CA GLU A 1036 30.47 43.76 -11.98
C GLU A 1036 31.01 44.29 -10.64
N LYS A 1037 30.16 44.40 -9.62
CA LYS A 1037 30.53 44.88 -8.29
C LYS A 1037 30.79 43.75 -7.28
N GLU A 1038 30.45 42.51 -7.61
CA GLU A 1038 30.63 41.35 -6.75
C GLU A 1038 32.06 40.77 -6.89
N ARG A 1039 32.89 40.95 -5.86
CA ARG A 1039 34.33 40.58 -5.90
C ARG A 1039 34.67 39.16 -5.37
N ASN A 1040 33.68 38.41 -4.89
CA ASN A 1040 33.87 37.16 -4.13
C ASN A 1040 33.23 35.91 -4.78
N ILE A 1041 32.91 35.92 -6.07
CA ILE A 1041 32.34 34.76 -6.75
C ILE A 1041 33.48 33.86 -7.27
N ALA A 1042 33.42 32.56 -6.98
CA ALA A 1042 34.36 31.60 -7.55
C ALA A 1042 34.22 31.52 -9.07
N ASP A 1043 35.35 31.45 -9.79
CA ASP A 1043 35.40 31.40 -11.27
C ASP A 1043 34.57 30.26 -11.87
N GLU A 1044 34.25 29.21 -11.09
CA GLU A 1044 33.46 28.07 -11.55
C GLU A 1044 31.93 28.33 -11.54
N ASN A 1045 31.48 29.47 -10.99
CA ASN A 1045 30.06 29.84 -10.84
C ASN A 1045 29.68 31.12 -11.62
N LEU A 1046 30.65 31.83 -12.22
CA LEU A 1046 30.43 33.03 -13.03
C LEU A 1046 31.23 32.91 -14.32
N ILE A 1047 30.56 33.08 -15.46
CA ILE A 1047 31.23 33.20 -16.76
C ILE A 1047 31.02 34.58 -17.35
N ARG A 1048 32.08 35.11 -17.96
CA ARG A 1048 32.08 36.37 -18.73
C ARG A 1048 32.39 36.05 -20.18
N ILE A 1049 31.49 36.47 -21.07
CA ILE A 1049 31.59 36.23 -22.51
C ILE A 1049 31.61 37.58 -23.20
N THR A 1050 32.74 37.90 -23.82
CA THR A 1050 32.88 39.13 -24.62
C THR A 1050 32.06 39.00 -25.89
N LEU A 1051 30.97 39.76 -25.98
CA LEU A 1051 30.04 39.71 -27.12
C LEU A 1051 30.47 40.57 -28.33
N GLY A 1052 31.68 41.15 -28.32
CA GLY A 1052 32.21 41.94 -29.44
C GLY A 1052 31.22 42.99 -29.96
N ASP A 1053 31.12 43.09 -31.29
CA ASP A 1053 30.12 43.91 -32.00
C ASP A 1053 28.84 43.10 -32.33
N SER A 1054 28.61 41.92 -31.72
CA SER A 1054 27.47 41.06 -32.04
C SER A 1054 26.12 41.61 -31.56
N VAL A 1055 26.11 42.53 -30.59
CA VAL A 1055 24.91 43.23 -30.10
C VAL A 1055 24.97 44.70 -30.55
N CYS A 1056 24.34 44.99 -31.68
CA CYS A 1056 24.26 46.34 -32.24
C CYS A 1056 23.09 47.15 -31.65
N ILE A 1057 23.31 48.44 -31.44
CA ILE A 1057 22.27 49.37 -31.00
C ILE A 1057 21.19 49.50 -32.09
N GLY A 1058 19.91 49.40 -31.69
CA GLY A 1058 18.75 49.52 -32.58
C GLY A 1058 18.48 48.30 -33.47
N GLN A 1059 19.17 47.17 -33.27
CA GLN A 1059 18.96 45.94 -34.01
C GLN A 1059 18.47 44.80 -33.11
N TRP A 1060 17.59 43.95 -33.66
CA TRP A 1060 17.13 42.74 -32.99
C TRP A 1060 18.22 41.67 -32.99
N THR A 1061 18.61 41.25 -31.79
CA THR A 1061 19.60 40.20 -31.56
C THR A 1061 18.93 39.03 -30.86
N HIS A 1062 19.09 37.82 -31.40
CA HIS A 1062 18.61 36.60 -30.75
C HIS A 1062 19.69 36.05 -29.82
N ILE A 1063 19.38 35.95 -28.52
CA ILE A 1063 20.29 35.41 -27.50
C ILE A 1063 19.70 34.11 -26.97
N ALA A 1064 20.45 33.01 -27.07
CA ALA A 1064 20.09 31.73 -26.47
C ALA A 1064 21.20 31.19 -25.56
N VAL A 1065 20.87 30.93 -24.30
CA VAL A 1065 21.76 30.38 -23.28
C VAL A 1065 21.29 28.97 -22.92
N VAL A 1066 22.12 27.97 -23.21
CA VAL A 1066 21.84 26.55 -23.00
C VAL A 1066 22.70 26.03 -21.84
N LEU A 1067 22.09 25.80 -20.68
CA LEU A 1067 22.72 25.20 -19.51
C LEU A 1067 22.51 23.68 -19.53
N THR A 1068 23.59 22.93 -19.75
CA THR A 1068 23.56 21.46 -19.73
C THR A 1068 24.02 20.95 -18.37
N ARG A 1069 23.19 20.14 -17.71
CA ARG A 1069 23.55 19.42 -16.49
C ARG A 1069 24.27 18.13 -16.85
N SER A 1070 25.44 17.89 -16.25
CA SER A 1070 26.12 16.59 -16.33
C SER A 1070 26.41 16.04 -14.92
N VAL A 1071 26.19 14.75 -14.72
CA VAL A 1071 26.47 14.04 -13.45
C VAL A 1071 27.91 13.48 -13.44
N LEU A 1072 28.44 13.12 -14.61
CA LEU A 1072 29.75 12.48 -14.78
C LEU A 1072 30.84 13.44 -15.29
N LYS A 1073 30.47 14.54 -15.97
CA LYS A 1073 31.36 15.58 -16.45
C LYS A 1073 31.01 16.92 -15.80
N HIS A 1074 31.84 17.95 -16.00
CA HIS A 1074 31.48 19.30 -15.61
C HIS A 1074 30.22 19.75 -16.38
N SER A 1075 29.30 20.41 -15.68
CA SER A 1075 28.20 21.13 -16.31
C SER A 1075 28.75 22.27 -17.18
N GLN A 1076 28.01 22.63 -18.23
CA GLN A 1076 28.46 23.59 -19.22
C GLN A 1076 27.32 24.52 -19.64
N ALA A 1077 27.70 25.74 -20.01
CA ALA A 1077 26.83 26.74 -20.62
C ALA A 1077 27.28 26.97 -22.08
N ALA A 1078 26.42 26.70 -23.04
CA ALA A 1078 26.62 27.07 -24.44
C ALA A 1078 25.80 28.32 -24.76
N VAL A 1079 26.43 29.32 -25.37
CA VAL A 1079 25.78 30.59 -25.71
C VAL A 1079 25.75 30.75 -27.22
N TYR A 1080 24.55 31.05 -27.73
CA TYR A 1080 24.31 31.28 -29.14
C TYR A 1080 23.79 32.70 -29.35
N ILE A 1081 24.35 33.40 -30.34
CA ILE A 1081 23.93 34.73 -30.77
C ILE A 1081 23.53 34.65 -32.25
N ASN A 1082 22.33 35.12 -32.58
CA ASN A 1082 21.79 35.12 -33.95
C ASN A 1082 21.87 33.73 -34.63
N GLY A 1083 21.63 32.67 -33.85
CA GLY A 1083 21.68 31.28 -34.31
C GLY A 1083 23.08 30.65 -34.35
N GLN A 1084 24.15 31.42 -34.18
CA GLN A 1084 25.54 30.94 -34.22
C GLN A 1084 26.07 30.66 -32.81
N LEU A 1085 26.90 29.62 -32.65
CA LEU A 1085 27.54 29.29 -31.37
C LEU A 1085 28.73 30.23 -31.13
N GLU A 1086 28.64 31.08 -30.10
CA GLU A 1086 29.76 31.93 -29.66
C GLU A 1086 30.79 31.11 -28.87
N GLY A 1087 30.32 30.19 -28.02
CA GLY A 1087 31.20 29.34 -27.24
C GLY A 1087 30.49 28.45 -26.23
N THR A 1088 31.25 27.47 -25.72
CA THR A 1088 30.83 26.56 -24.65
C THR A 1088 31.79 26.72 -23.47
N TYR A 1089 31.24 27.03 -22.30
CA TYR A 1089 31.98 27.39 -21.10
C TYR A 1089 31.66 26.41 -19.97
N LYS A 1090 32.64 26.08 -19.14
CA LYS A 1090 32.40 25.29 -17.92
C LYS A 1090 31.72 26.19 -16.89
N LEU A 1091 30.59 25.74 -16.36
CA LEU A 1091 29.81 26.48 -15.36
C LEU A 1091 29.06 25.47 -14.48
N HIS A 1092 29.13 25.62 -13.16
CA HIS A 1092 28.33 24.78 -12.27
C HIS A 1092 26.84 24.96 -12.56
N TYR A 1093 26.13 23.83 -12.63
CA TYR A 1093 24.68 23.87 -12.74
C TYR A 1093 24.06 24.39 -11.43
N ILE A 1094 22.87 24.97 -11.54
CA ILE A 1094 22.14 25.55 -10.42
C ILE A 1094 22.01 24.51 -9.29
N ILE A 1095 22.30 24.92 -8.06
CA ILE A 1095 22.31 24.03 -6.90
C ILE A 1095 20.89 23.58 -6.58
N GLN A 1096 20.68 22.26 -6.44
CA GLN A 1096 19.35 21.70 -6.18
C GLN A 1096 18.84 21.97 -4.76
N ASN A 1097 19.72 21.87 -3.75
CA ASN A 1097 19.37 22.06 -2.34
C ASN A 1097 20.12 23.27 -1.75
N VAL A 1098 19.37 24.22 -1.21
CA VAL A 1098 19.90 25.43 -0.57
C VAL A 1098 20.79 25.04 0.62
N GLY A 1099 22.05 25.50 0.64
CA GLY A 1099 22.97 25.32 1.77
C GLY A 1099 23.82 24.04 1.82
N GLY A 1100 23.74 23.15 0.83
CA GLY A 1100 24.61 21.98 0.70
C GLY A 1100 24.37 20.84 1.70
N GLY A 1101 24.61 19.60 1.25
CA GLY A 1101 24.82 18.36 2.04
C GLY A 1101 23.69 17.79 2.92
N ALA A 1102 22.84 18.62 3.54
CA ALA A 1102 21.84 18.16 4.50
C ALA A 1102 20.46 18.03 3.83
N ALA A 1103 19.91 16.82 3.82
CA ALA A 1103 18.61 16.45 3.23
C ALA A 1103 17.36 17.05 3.95
N HIS A 1104 17.51 18.14 4.72
CA HIS A 1104 16.47 18.63 5.63
C HIS A 1104 16.01 20.09 5.44
N LEU A 1105 16.38 20.79 4.36
CA LEU A 1105 15.92 22.17 4.09
C LEU A 1105 15.14 22.32 2.76
N SER A 1106 14.42 21.28 2.37
CA SER A 1106 13.71 21.18 1.09
C SER A 1106 12.32 21.85 1.07
N TYR A 1107 12.19 23.11 1.52
CA TYR A 1107 10.93 23.84 1.34
C TYR A 1107 11.19 25.30 0.96
N ALA A 1108 11.70 25.54 -0.26
CA ALA A 1108 11.46 26.81 -0.92
C ALA A 1108 9.97 26.87 -1.28
N ASN A 1109 9.26 27.92 -0.85
CA ASN A 1109 7.81 28.04 -1.04
C ASN A 1109 7.42 28.54 -2.44
N GLY A 1110 8.39 29.05 -3.21
CA GLY A 1110 8.19 29.50 -4.58
C GLY A 1110 9.51 29.85 -5.26
N VAL A 1111 9.63 29.49 -6.54
CA VAL A 1111 10.69 29.96 -7.44
C VAL A 1111 10.09 31.07 -8.29
N HIS A 1112 10.71 32.24 -8.30
CA HIS A 1112 10.24 33.42 -9.01
C HIS A 1112 11.35 33.94 -9.94
N ALA A 1113 10.97 34.67 -10.98
CA ALA A 1113 11.93 35.29 -11.89
C ALA A 1113 11.61 36.76 -12.14
N VAL A 1114 12.63 37.53 -12.49
CA VAL A 1114 12.52 38.95 -12.84
C VAL A 1114 13.34 39.20 -14.10
N ILE A 1115 12.77 39.96 -15.03
CA ILE A 1115 13.44 40.48 -16.23
C ILE A 1115 13.45 42.01 -16.10
N GLY A 1116 14.60 42.64 -16.29
CA GLY A 1116 14.78 44.08 -16.08
C GLY A 1116 15.20 44.46 -14.66
N THR A 1117 15.06 45.75 -14.32
CA THR A 1117 15.55 46.31 -13.05
C THR A 1117 14.39 46.45 -12.06
N PRO A 1118 14.43 45.73 -10.91
CA PRO A 1118 13.35 45.82 -9.93
C PRO A 1118 13.37 47.14 -9.15
N PRO A 1119 12.23 47.56 -8.56
CA PRO A 1119 12.10 48.83 -7.84
C PRO A 1119 13.12 49.05 -6.72
N ALA A 1120 13.60 47.98 -6.08
CA ALA A 1120 14.59 48.03 -5.02
C ALA A 1120 15.97 48.55 -5.47
N TYR A 1121 16.26 48.50 -6.78
CA TYR A 1121 17.54 48.93 -7.37
C TYR A 1121 17.33 50.14 -8.30
N ARG A 1122 16.31 50.93 -7.99
CA ARG A 1122 16.00 52.16 -8.72
C ARG A 1122 17.23 53.06 -8.80
N SER A 1123 17.70 53.33 -10.00
CA SER A 1123 18.79 54.29 -10.27
C SER A 1123 18.52 55.02 -11.57
N GLN A 1124 18.71 56.35 -11.57
CA GLN A 1124 18.54 57.15 -12.78
C GLN A 1124 19.54 56.68 -13.85
N SER A 1125 19.02 56.31 -15.02
CA SER A 1125 19.80 55.69 -16.09
C SER A 1125 19.15 55.99 -17.43
N ARG A 1126 19.97 56.16 -18.48
CA ARG A 1126 19.50 56.31 -19.87
C ARG A 1126 19.32 54.97 -20.58
N LEU A 1127 19.44 53.87 -19.85
CA LEU A 1127 19.30 52.53 -20.40
C LEU A 1127 17.87 52.35 -20.96
N CYS A 1128 17.80 52.00 -22.23
CA CYS A 1128 16.57 51.62 -22.90
C CYS A 1128 16.79 50.37 -23.75
N PHE A 1129 16.01 49.32 -23.50
CA PHE A 1129 16.04 48.08 -24.27
C PHE A 1129 14.65 47.48 -24.43
N LYS A 1130 14.50 46.61 -25.42
CA LYS A 1130 13.24 46.02 -25.85
C LYS A 1130 13.38 44.51 -25.92
N ILE A 1131 12.34 43.79 -25.50
CA ILE A 1131 12.25 42.33 -25.63
C ILE A 1131 10.99 41.99 -26.43
N ALA A 1132 11.14 41.27 -27.55
CA ALA A 1132 10.01 40.84 -28.37
C ALA A 1132 9.38 39.54 -27.83
N THR A 1133 10.18 38.46 -27.83
CA THR A 1133 9.78 37.14 -27.33
C THR A 1133 10.80 36.67 -26.30
N PHE A 1134 10.32 36.06 -25.22
CA PHE A 1134 11.15 35.42 -24.19
C PHE A 1134 10.63 34.00 -23.94
N VAL A 1135 11.51 33.00 -24.02
CA VAL A 1135 11.16 31.58 -23.88
C VAL A 1135 12.11 30.89 -22.89
N LEU A 1136 11.53 30.12 -21.98
CA LEU A 1136 12.24 29.26 -21.03
C LEU A 1136 11.88 27.80 -21.25
N ILE A 1137 12.87 26.96 -21.50
CA ILE A 1137 12.73 25.53 -21.82
C ILE A 1137 13.52 24.69 -20.81
N GLU A 1138 12.92 23.61 -20.33
CA GLU A 1138 13.52 22.65 -19.38
C GLU A 1138 14.30 21.52 -20.06
N GLU A 1139 15.02 21.86 -21.12
CA GLU A 1139 15.87 20.92 -21.85
C GLU A 1139 16.98 21.70 -22.56
N PRO A 1140 18.20 21.14 -22.67
CA PRO A 1140 19.26 21.74 -23.45
C PRO A 1140 18.94 21.61 -24.94
N MET A 1141 18.83 22.74 -25.63
CA MET A 1141 18.58 22.76 -27.07
C MET A 1141 19.83 22.45 -27.89
N ASN A 1142 19.65 21.73 -28.99
CA ASN A 1142 20.72 21.48 -29.96
C ASN A 1142 20.93 22.69 -30.88
N ALA A 1143 22.11 22.77 -31.49
CA ALA A 1143 22.47 23.89 -32.36
C ALA A 1143 21.52 24.04 -33.56
N GLU A 1144 21.09 22.92 -34.15
CA GLU A 1144 20.19 22.92 -35.31
C GLU A 1144 18.82 23.51 -34.99
N ALA A 1145 18.23 23.19 -33.83
CA ALA A 1145 16.96 23.78 -33.41
C ALA A 1145 17.11 25.29 -33.18
N ILE A 1146 18.20 25.74 -32.57
CA ILE A 1146 18.45 27.17 -32.34
C ILE A 1146 18.58 27.93 -33.66
N ILE A 1147 19.26 27.36 -34.66
CA ILE A 1147 19.37 27.95 -36.00
C ILE A 1147 17.98 28.06 -36.65
N ARG A 1148 17.16 27.01 -36.54
CA ARG A 1148 15.78 27.02 -37.07
C ARG A 1148 14.91 28.05 -36.36
N ILE A 1149 15.02 28.18 -35.04
CA ILE A 1149 14.30 29.18 -34.24
C ILE A 1149 14.72 30.60 -34.64
N TYR A 1150 16.01 30.83 -34.86
CA TYR A 1150 16.48 32.12 -35.37
C TYR A 1150 15.86 32.46 -36.73
N GLY A 1151 15.73 31.48 -37.63
CA GLY A 1151 15.06 31.64 -38.93
C GLY A 1151 13.56 31.97 -38.88
N LEU A 1152 12.91 31.86 -37.71
CA LEU A 1152 11.51 32.24 -37.53
C LEU A 1152 11.31 33.75 -37.31
N GLU A 1153 12.40 34.50 -37.11
CA GLU A 1153 12.38 35.94 -36.85
C GLU A 1153 11.65 36.34 -35.55
N PRO A 1154 11.79 37.60 -35.06
CA PRO A 1154 11.14 38.06 -33.84
C PRO A 1154 9.60 38.13 -33.90
N HIS A 1155 8.99 38.00 -35.09
CA HIS A 1155 7.53 38.03 -35.27
C HIS A 1155 6.84 36.71 -34.89
N TYR A 1156 7.61 35.64 -34.66
CA TYR A 1156 7.08 34.33 -34.33
C TYR A 1156 6.56 34.25 -32.89
N ILE A 1157 5.28 33.91 -32.75
CA ILE A 1157 4.56 33.82 -31.46
C ILE A 1157 4.13 32.37 -31.14
N GLY A 1158 4.38 31.43 -32.05
CA GLY A 1158 4.01 30.02 -31.88
C GLY A 1158 4.87 29.27 -30.86
N ASN A 1159 4.42 28.08 -30.47
CA ASN A 1159 5.13 27.20 -29.52
C ASN A 1159 6.04 26.17 -30.21
N PHE A 1160 6.60 26.52 -31.38
CA PHE A 1160 7.52 25.69 -32.18
C PHE A 1160 6.95 24.35 -32.68
N GLN A 1161 5.63 24.23 -32.79
CA GLN A 1161 4.96 22.99 -33.24
C GLN A 1161 4.93 22.82 -34.77
N THR A 1162 4.97 23.92 -35.51
CA THR A 1162 4.73 23.95 -36.97
C THR A 1162 5.94 24.39 -37.79
N VAL A 1163 7.13 24.38 -37.19
CA VAL A 1163 8.38 24.87 -37.80
C VAL A 1163 8.91 23.82 -38.79
N SER A 1164 8.34 23.84 -40.01
CA SER A 1164 8.79 23.13 -41.22
C SER A 1164 9.20 21.66 -41.00
N GLY A 1165 8.21 20.77 -40.82
CA GLY A 1165 8.37 19.31 -40.82
C GLY A 1165 7.20 18.58 -40.15
N ASP A 1166 7.14 17.25 -40.28
CA ASP A 1166 6.13 16.38 -39.65
C ASP A 1166 6.32 16.21 -38.12
N THR A 1167 7.36 16.80 -37.54
CA THR A 1167 7.71 16.68 -36.12
C THR A 1167 7.86 18.04 -35.44
N PRO A 1168 7.33 18.21 -34.22
CA PRO A 1168 7.47 19.45 -33.47
C PRO A 1168 8.93 19.66 -33.07
N LEU A 1169 9.42 20.91 -33.17
CA LEU A 1169 10.81 21.23 -32.86
C LEU A 1169 11.11 21.09 -31.36
N ILE A 1170 10.11 21.42 -30.52
CA ILE A 1170 10.18 21.35 -29.06
C ILE A 1170 8.87 20.77 -28.57
N ALA A 1171 8.92 19.79 -27.66
CA ALA A 1171 7.71 19.28 -27.01
C ALA A 1171 7.10 20.35 -26.09
N GLU A 1172 5.79 20.63 -26.22
CA GLU A 1172 5.14 21.72 -25.47
C GLU A 1172 5.24 21.55 -23.94
N GLU A 1173 5.33 20.31 -23.44
CA GLU A 1173 5.51 19.98 -22.02
C GLU A 1173 6.82 20.54 -21.42
N ARG A 1174 7.86 20.69 -22.26
CA ARG A 1174 9.20 21.17 -21.89
C ARG A 1174 9.30 22.68 -21.86
N ILE A 1175 8.39 23.39 -22.49
CA ILE A 1175 8.36 24.85 -22.45
C ILE A 1175 7.69 25.27 -21.14
N CYS A 1176 8.47 25.88 -20.24
CA CYS A 1176 8.02 26.35 -18.94
C CYS A 1176 7.28 27.70 -19.07
N LEU A 1177 7.85 28.61 -19.87
CA LEU A 1177 7.36 29.98 -20.02
C LEU A 1177 7.61 30.47 -21.44
N SER A 1178 6.60 31.03 -22.09
CA SER A 1178 6.75 31.80 -23.33
C SER A 1178 5.97 33.11 -23.19
N LEU A 1179 6.68 34.23 -23.30
CA LEU A 1179 6.13 35.58 -23.15
C LEU A 1179 6.26 36.32 -24.48
N SER A 1180 5.15 36.92 -24.91
CA SER A 1180 5.07 37.82 -26.05
C SER A 1180 4.15 38.99 -25.70
N ALA A 1181 4.47 40.19 -26.18
CA ALA A 1181 3.67 41.40 -25.94
C ALA A 1181 2.22 41.25 -26.43
N VAL A 1182 1.98 40.47 -27.50
CA VAL A 1182 0.64 40.23 -28.06
C VAL A 1182 -0.30 39.57 -27.04
N ALA A 1183 0.22 38.67 -26.21
CA ALA A 1183 -0.57 37.95 -25.22
C ALA A 1183 -0.70 38.74 -23.91
N ASN A 1184 -1.24 39.96 -23.94
CA ASN A 1184 -1.44 40.77 -22.74
C ASN A 1184 -2.89 40.76 -22.24
N LYS A 1185 -3.05 41.06 -20.94
CA LYS A 1185 -4.34 41.25 -20.29
C LYS A 1185 -4.20 42.20 -19.10
N GLU A 1186 -5.17 43.06 -18.91
CA GLU A 1186 -5.28 43.87 -17.68
C GLU A 1186 -6.05 43.11 -16.60
N LEU A 1187 -5.43 42.97 -15.43
CA LEU A 1187 -5.96 42.26 -14.27
C LEU A 1187 -5.71 43.09 -13.00
N ASN A 1188 -6.44 42.84 -11.92
CA ASN A 1188 -6.13 43.41 -10.61
C ASN A 1188 -5.70 42.30 -9.64
N ALA A 1189 -5.08 42.68 -8.51
CA ALA A 1189 -4.57 41.70 -7.53
C ALA A 1189 -5.65 40.72 -7.07
N SER A 1190 -6.87 41.20 -6.80
CA SER A 1190 -8.00 40.35 -6.41
C SER A 1190 -8.40 39.33 -7.49
N ARG A 1191 -8.38 39.72 -8.78
CA ARG A 1191 -8.78 38.87 -9.91
C ARG A 1191 -7.69 37.85 -10.25
N ILE A 1192 -6.43 38.19 -10.06
CA ILE A 1192 -5.32 37.22 -10.12
C ILE A 1192 -5.52 36.15 -9.05
N GLY A 1193 -5.89 36.55 -7.83
CA GLY A 1193 -6.16 35.63 -6.73
C GLY A 1193 -7.38 34.73 -6.92
N SER A 1194 -8.37 35.17 -7.72
CA SER A 1194 -9.56 34.37 -8.02
C SER A 1194 -9.43 33.46 -9.24
N ILE A 1195 -8.69 33.89 -10.27
CA ILE A 1195 -8.54 33.14 -11.53
C ILE A 1195 -7.36 32.18 -11.48
N TYR A 1196 -6.25 32.59 -10.84
CA TYR A 1196 -5.01 31.83 -10.84
C TYR A 1196 -4.67 31.33 -9.42
N SER A 1197 -3.96 32.13 -8.62
CA SER A 1197 -3.49 31.72 -7.30
C SER A 1197 -3.51 32.87 -6.29
N LYS A 1198 -4.01 32.58 -5.09
CA LYS A 1198 -3.96 33.51 -3.95
C LYS A 1198 -2.53 33.78 -3.49
N ALA A 1199 -1.63 32.80 -3.60
CA ALA A 1199 -0.23 32.97 -3.24
C ALA A 1199 0.48 33.93 -4.21
N ASP A 1200 0.21 33.80 -5.52
CA ASP A 1200 0.73 34.72 -6.53
C ASP A 1200 0.20 36.14 -6.34
N SER A 1201 -1.11 36.27 -6.08
CA SER A 1201 -1.72 37.55 -5.74
C SER A 1201 -1.07 38.21 -4.52
N ALA A 1202 -0.82 37.44 -3.45
CA ALA A 1202 -0.14 37.94 -2.25
C ALA A 1202 1.30 38.38 -2.53
N PHE A 1203 2.02 37.64 -3.37
CA PHE A 1203 3.38 37.96 -3.76
C PHE A 1203 3.46 39.23 -4.63
N ILE A 1204 2.59 39.37 -5.64
CA ILE A 1204 2.54 40.55 -6.51
C ILE A 1204 2.09 41.78 -5.73
N ALA A 1205 1.09 41.64 -4.86
CA ALA A 1205 0.59 42.73 -4.02
C ALA A 1205 1.70 43.37 -3.16
N ARG A 1206 2.67 42.56 -2.69
CA ARG A 1206 3.86 43.06 -1.97
C ARG A 1206 4.79 43.87 -2.87
N TYR A 1207 5.01 43.44 -4.11
CA TYR A 1207 5.86 44.16 -5.08
C TYR A 1207 5.27 45.51 -5.51
N VAL A 1208 3.94 45.59 -5.61
CA VAL A 1208 3.22 46.81 -6.02
C VAL A 1208 2.90 47.72 -4.82
N GLY A 1209 2.89 47.17 -3.59
CA GLY A 1209 2.52 47.92 -2.38
C GLY A 1209 1.02 48.09 -2.18
N VAL A 1210 0.21 47.16 -2.70
CA VAL A 1210 -1.27 47.17 -2.62
C VAL A 1210 -1.81 46.01 -1.77
N SER A 1211 -3.09 46.06 -1.42
CA SER A 1211 -3.77 44.95 -0.74
C SER A 1211 -4.07 43.80 -1.71
N ILE A 1212 -4.05 42.56 -1.21
CA ILE A 1212 -4.42 41.33 -1.95
C ILE A 1212 -5.88 41.40 -2.45
N HIS A 1213 -6.73 42.16 -1.74
CA HIS A 1213 -8.13 42.39 -2.08
C HIS A 1213 -8.35 43.63 -2.94
N ASP A 1214 -7.29 44.31 -3.38
CA ASP A 1214 -7.44 45.49 -4.23
C ASP A 1214 -8.01 45.12 -5.60
N LYS A 1215 -9.04 45.88 -5.98
CA LYS A 1215 -9.73 45.78 -7.26
C LYS A 1215 -9.52 47.01 -8.14
N SER A 1216 -8.90 48.06 -7.59
CA SER A 1216 -8.80 49.38 -8.21
C SER A 1216 -7.55 49.57 -9.04
N THR A 1217 -6.42 48.95 -8.67
CA THR A 1217 -5.16 49.07 -9.41
C THR A 1217 -5.13 48.13 -10.63
N PRO A 1218 -5.13 48.63 -11.87
CA PRO A 1218 -4.94 47.80 -13.04
C PRO A 1218 -3.47 47.39 -13.17
N LEU A 1219 -3.23 46.09 -13.24
CA LEU A 1219 -1.94 45.47 -13.49
C LEU A 1219 -1.93 44.91 -14.91
N ARG A 1220 -0.93 45.33 -15.69
CA ARG A 1220 -0.69 44.79 -17.02
C ARG A 1220 0.07 43.47 -16.92
N VAL A 1221 -0.51 42.42 -17.46
CA VAL A 1221 0.02 41.05 -17.39
C VAL A 1221 0.27 40.51 -18.79
N LEU A 1222 1.48 40.00 -19.02
CA LEU A 1222 1.79 39.14 -20.17
C LEU A 1222 1.45 37.70 -19.78
N LEU A 1223 0.44 37.14 -20.44
CA LEU A 1223 0.04 35.76 -20.24
C LEU A 1223 1.05 34.83 -20.90
N ASN A 1224 1.36 33.73 -20.21
CA ASN A 1224 2.21 32.70 -20.77
C ASN A 1224 1.47 31.99 -21.91
N THR A 1225 1.99 32.06 -23.15
CA THR A 1225 1.30 31.54 -24.34
C THR A 1225 1.15 30.02 -24.33
N VAL A 1226 1.91 29.31 -23.48
CA VAL A 1226 1.91 27.84 -23.36
C VAL A 1226 1.02 27.34 -22.22
N THR A 1227 0.24 28.21 -21.55
CA THR A 1227 -0.61 27.79 -20.42
C THR A 1227 -1.68 26.76 -20.79
N HIS A 1228 -2.09 26.71 -22.06
CA HIS A 1228 -3.08 25.76 -22.57
C HIS A 1228 -2.46 24.41 -22.95
N ALA A 1229 -1.13 24.29 -23.03
CA ALA A 1229 -0.49 23.07 -23.49
C ALA A 1229 -0.44 22.01 -22.39
N PRO A 1230 -0.56 20.71 -22.73
CA PRO A 1230 -0.44 19.63 -21.77
C PRO A 1230 0.94 19.64 -21.09
N GLY A 1231 1.01 19.22 -19.83
CA GLY A 1231 2.26 19.10 -19.08
C GLY A 1231 2.20 19.60 -17.63
N PRO A 1232 3.36 19.64 -16.94
CA PRO A 1232 3.49 20.06 -15.54
C PRO A 1232 3.04 21.51 -15.33
N LEU A 1233 2.59 21.83 -14.11
CA LEU A 1233 2.15 23.17 -13.70
C LEU A 1233 3.12 24.27 -14.17
N ARG A 1234 2.59 25.35 -14.74
CA ARG A 1234 3.35 26.51 -15.25
C ARG A 1234 2.91 27.81 -14.58
N SER A 1235 3.78 28.82 -14.62
CA SER A 1235 3.40 30.19 -14.27
C SER A 1235 2.32 30.71 -15.23
N PHE A 1236 1.38 31.51 -14.71
CA PHE A 1236 0.36 32.15 -15.54
C PHE A 1236 0.94 33.22 -16.48
N GLY A 1237 2.13 33.75 -16.19
CA GLY A 1237 2.72 34.82 -16.98
C GLY A 1237 3.63 35.76 -16.18
N ALA A 1238 3.84 36.95 -16.71
CA ALA A 1238 4.64 38.00 -16.10
C ALA A 1238 3.84 39.29 -15.88
N VAL A 1239 4.03 39.94 -14.73
CA VAL A 1239 3.39 41.21 -14.39
C VAL A 1239 4.36 42.36 -14.63
N LEU A 1240 3.89 43.39 -15.33
CA LEU A 1240 4.66 44.60 -15.62
C LEU A 1240 4.71 45.52 -14.40
N LEU A 1241 5.92 45.92 -13.99
CA LEU A 1241 6.16 46.92 -12.94
C LEU A 1241 6.98 48.09 -13.51
N GLY A 1242 6.34 49.25 -13.57
CA GLY A 1242 6.86 50.54 -14.02
C GLY A 1242 5.69 51.39 -14.48
N TYR A 1243 5.50 52.57 -13.89
CA TYR A 1243 4.31 53.39 -14.13
C TYR A 1243 4.42 54.17 -15.43
N LEU A 1244 5.64 54.61 -15.79
CA LEU A 1244 5.90 55.48 -16.93
C LEU A 1244 6.98 54.95 -17.89
N GLY A 1245 7.87 54.07 -17.42
CA GLY A 1245 9.04 53.57 -18.17
C GLY A 1245 8.82 52.26 -18.92
N THR A 1246 7.61 51.70 -18.94
CA THR A 1246 7.35 50.39 -19.53
C THR A 1246 6.06 50.40 -20.36
N SER A 1247 6.21 50.14 -21.66
CA SER A 1247 5.11 50.21 -22.65
C SER A 1247 5.05 48.96 -23.52
N PHE A 1248 3.83 48.56 -23.89
CA PHE A 1248 3.59 47.51 -24.87
C PHE A 1248 3.34 48.13 -26.23
N TYR A 1249 4.05 47.64 -27.24
CA TYR A 1249 3.88 48.04 -28.62
C TYR A 1249 3.46 46.82 -29.43
N PHE A 1250 2.37 46.98 -30.21
CA PHE A 1250 1.69 45.93 -30.97
C PHE A 1250 1.96 46.04 -32.45
#